data_AF-A0ABD3R8V2-F1
#
_entry.id   AF-A0ABD3R8V2-F1
#
_cell.length_a   1.000
_cell.length_b   1.000
_cell.length_c   1.000
_cell.angle_alpha   90.00
_cell.angle_beta   90.00
_cell.angle_gamma   90.00
#
_symmetry.space_group_name_H-M   'P 1'
#
loop_
_entity.id
_entity.type
_entity.pdbx_description
1 polymer ?
#
loop_
_entity_poly.entity_id
_entity_poly.type
_entity_poly.pdbx_seq_one_letter_code
_entity_poly.pdbx_strand_id
1 'polypeptide(L)'
;MPGEGPVDIENGGSADPQQHAPIAGPLASGTTPSLTLARSVVCEPDAIMIMPPFDLFVAQLSSDSTEARVDAMKKLAIVGDAMGLEGTLSKLIPYLTENIANNDKDDDDDEILLNLASQLALMVPGLVPGRAALPLLPILERLCSIEETVVRDKAVEAMNKIVPLLFPFGNSDDNCPFGALLAMAKRLAGTDWFTAKVSAAGILPAIYAFCYAHGTKGESDNVSRRELRILFKDLSEDDTPMVRRSAAKHLGRFVEAVAGLTDSAETLVYGGKPQPVITDEDKRLVTYELVPIFQALSSDEQDSVRLLAVCCAGSVGCGLAREPGVTAEVVLPVVRGGCADLSWRVRHKLAKAFSIITGSLGFVGPKQSSRQAEVFQFFAGLLQDNEAEVRAAAVENIARMAQMGGAKLFQKHIVPILPALADDLVMEVRSKLAQTLMDCCDPAICDTLTDDIVLEDFKPLLENFLNDEFAEVQLHILTKLSRVSHLLGKMDVVVSSILQMAKAQNWRVREAVGRLLPFLAEARGVTFFQDHLLDPWLKIMSDQVADVRTACVDGMSKLLSVSGSQWIQSEILPHYIQMYEESHSYLARITVLRCFAALIEKYDKHGNNVSTELMKQIVSIMLKGIKDRVPNVRLVAARGLGLVSLSGHCDDITMNTQVVPVLSECMNTETDRDCKYQIQLALENTV
;
A
#
# COMPACT_ATOMS: atom_id res chain seq x y z
N MET A 1 -28.74 36.89 35.97
CA MET A 1 -29.93 37.65 35.53
C MET A 1 -29.45 39.03 35.09
N PRO A 2 -29.87 39.52 33.91
CA PRO A 2 -29.39 39.00 32.62
C PRO A 2 -29.12 40.13 31.60
N GLY A 3 -28.59 39.77 30.43
CA GLY A 3 -28.58 40.68 29.28
C GLY A 3 -27.85 40.19 28.03
N GLU A 4 -27.76 38.88 27.77
CA GLU A 4 -27.36 38.37 26.45
C GLU A 4 -28.61 37.89 25.71
N GLY A 5 -28.92 38.57 24.60
CA GLY A 5 -29.92 38.17 23.62
C GLY A 5 -29.35 37.13 22.64
N PRO A 6 -30.22 36.38 21.95
CA PRO A 6 -29.83 35.19 21.20
C PRO A 6 -29.16 35.58 19.90
N VAL A 7 -28.00 34.98 19.61
CA VAL A 7 -27.47 34.92 18.24
C VAL A 7 -27.85 33.56 17.71
N ASP A 8 -28.76 33.57 16.74
CA ASP A 8 -29.27 32.42 16.04
C ASP A 8 -28.12 31.58 15.45
N ILE A 9 -28.01 30.35 15.95
CA ILE A 9 -27.22 29.30 15.32
C ILE A 9 -28.05 28.86 14.12
N GLU A 10 -27.65 29.27 12.93
CA GLU A 10 -28.19 28.73 11.68
C GLU A 10 -28.09 27.21 11.72
N ASN A 11 -29.26 26.57 11.66
CA ASN A 11 -29.44 25.13 11.55
C ASN A 11 -28.56 24.59 10.43
N GLY A 12 -27.56 23.78 10.81
CA GLY A 12 -26.85 22.91 9.91
C GLY A 12 -27.86 22.12 9.09
N GLY A 13 -27.75 22.25 7.78
CA GLY A 13 -28.64 21.63 6.81
C GLY A 13 -28.86 20.16 7.16
N SER A 14 -30.14 19.82 7.29
CA SER A 14 -30.62 18.45 7.15
C SER A 14 -30.00 17.87 5.89
N ALA A 15 -29.09 16.92 6.05
CA ALA A 15 -28.70 16.05 4.96
C ALA A 15 -29.99 15.35 4.50
N ASP A 16 -30.52 15.80 3.37
CA ASP A 16 -31.57 15.10 2.66
C ASP A 16 -31.13 13.64 2.53
N PRO A 17 -31.98 12.66 2.91
CA PRO A 17 -31.71 11.28 2.54
C PRO A 17 -31.69 11.25 1.02
N GLN A 18 -30.51 10.96 0.44
CA GLN A 18 -30.36 10.78 -1.00
C GLN A 18 -31.50 9.89 -1.49
N GLN A 19 -32.43 10.49 -2.23
CA GLN A 19 -33.48 9.76 -2.91
C GLN A 19 -32.80 8.82 -3.90
N HIS A 20 -32.81 7.53 -3.57
CA HIS A 20 -32.40 6.48 -4.48
C HIS A 20 -33.25 6.57 -5.76
N ALA A 21 -32.60 6.73 -6.91
CA ALA A 21 -33.22 6.57 -8.21
C ALA A 21 -33.79 5.14 -8.35
N PRO A 22 -34.90 4.93 -9.09
CA PRO A 22 -35.46 3.59 -9.25
C PRO A 22 -34.52 2.76 -10.13
N ILE A 23 -33.98 1.68 -9.57
CA ILE A 23 -33.27 0.66 -10.36
C ILE A 23 -34.33 -0.18 -11.08
N ALA A 24 -34.46 -0.02 -12.40
CA ALA A 24 -35.09 -1.04 -13.25
C ALA A 24 -34.03 -2.08 -13.62
N GLY A 25 -34.31 -3.37 -13.35
CA GLY A 25 -33.34 -4.50 -13.30
C GLY A 25 -32.72 -4.93 -14.65
N PRO A 26 -31.90 -6.01 -14.70
CA PRO A 26 -31.62 -7.07 -13.70
C PRO A 26 -30.13 -7.06 -13.27
N LEU A 27 -29.81 -6.41 -12.14
CA LEU A 27 -28.45 -6.13 -11.64
C LEU A 27 -27.53 -5.44 -12.69
N ALA A 28 -27.72 -4.13 -12.88
CA ALA A 28 -27.42 -3.40 -14.11
C ALA A 28 -25.94 -3.32 -14.56
N SER A 29 -25.65 -3.98 -15.70
CA SER A 29 -24.86 -3.43 -16.80
C SER A 29 -25.48 -3.87 -18.14
N GLY A 30 -25.75 -2.91 -19.04
CA GLY A 30 -26.16 -3.06 -20.45
C GLY A 30 -26.97 -4.29 -20.89
N THR A 31 -28.29 -4.11 -21.04
CA THR A 31 -29.25 -4.88 -21.88
C THR A 31 -28.75 -6.17 -22.57
N THR A 32 -28.45 -7.21 -21.81
CA THR A 32 -28.61 -8.65 -22.13
C THR A 32 -28.20 -9.47 -20.90
N PRO A 33 -28.93 -10.55 -20.52
CA PRO A 33 -28.46 -11.46 -19.47
C PRO A 33 -27.07 -11.99 -19.83
N SER A 34 -26.15 -12.12 -18.85
CA SER A 34 -24.86 -12.76 -19.13
C SER A 34 -25.09 -14.15 -19.73
N LEU A 35 -24.23 -14.58 -20.65
CA LEU A 35 -24.36 -15.92 -21.28
C LEU A 35 -24.43 -17.04 -20.24
N THR A 36 -23.77 -16.87 -19.10
CA THR A 36 -23.83 -17.79 -17.94
C THR A 36 -25.21 -17.78 -17.29
N LEU A 37 -25.83 -16.61 -17.06
CA LEU A 37 -27.18 -16.49 -16.51
C LEU A 37 -28.22 -17.11 -17.45
N ALA A 38 -28.14 -16.79 -18.74
CA ALA A 38 -29.07 -17.30 -19.77
C ALA A 38 -29.01 -18.81 -19.97
N ARG A 39 -27.86 -19.46 -19.70
CA ARG A 39 -27.69 -20.92 -19.80
C ARG A 39 -28.09 -21.67 -18.53
N SER A 40 -28.13 -20.97 -17.41
CA SER A 40 -28.32 -21.57 -16.09
C SER A 40 -29.77 -21.70 -15.64
N VAL A 41 -30.66 -20.87 -16.17
CA VAL A 41 -32.07 -20.81 -15.80
C VAL A 41 -32.92 -21.35 -16.95
N VAL A 42 -33.71 -22.40 -16.69
CA VAL A 42 -34.64 -23.00 -17.67
C VAL A 42 -35.91 -22.15 -17.75
N CYS A 43 -35.80 -20.95 -18.34
CA CYS A 43 -36.94 -20.06 -18.56
C CYS A 43 -36.77 -19.27 -19.86
N GLU A 44 -37.87 -18.74 -20.42
CA GLU A 44 -37.78 -17.90 -21.62
C GLU A 44 -37.02 -16.59 -21.33
N PRO A 45 -36.22 -16.06 -22.28
CA PRO A 45 -35.41 -14.86 -22.06
C PRO A 45 -36.21 -13.64 -21.56
N ASP A 46 -37.44 -13.47 -22.04
CA ASP A 46 -38.34 -12.40 -21.63
C ASP A 46 -38.84 -12.56 -20.18
N ALA A 47 -38.97 -13.80 -19.70
CA ALA A 47 -39.36 -14.10 -18.32
C ALA A 47 -38.23 -13.81 -17.31
N ILE A 48 -36.96 -13.93 -17.74
CA ILE A 48 -35.78 -13.59 -16.92
C ILE A 48 -35.74 -12.09 -16.63
N MET A 49 -36.15 -11.25 -17.59
CA MET A 49 -36.12 -9.79 -17.45
C MET A 49 -37.15 -9.22 -16.46
N ILE A 50 -38.21 -9.97 -16.18
CA ILE A 50 -39.29 -9.56 -15.26
C ILE A 50 -39.26 -10.30 -13.92
N MET A 51 -38.31 -11.22 -13.73
CA MET A 51 -38.21 -12.02 -12.51
C MET A 51 -37.69 -11.17 -11.34
N PRO A 52 -38.32 -11.24 -10.14
CA PRO A 52 -37.80 -10.56 -8.96
C PRO A 52 -36.35 -10.98 -8.63
N PRO A 53 -35.50 -10.07 -8.13
CA PRO A 53 -34.08 -10.36 -7.88
C PRO A 53 -33.83 -11.60 -7.03
N PHE A 54 -34.65 -11.82 -6.00
CA PHE A 54 -34.57 -13.02 -5.15
C PHE A 54 -34.88 -14.30 -5.92
N ASP A 55 -35.97 -14.31 -6.71
CA ASP A 55 -36.41 -15.51 -7.40
C ASP A 55 -35.41 -15.89 -8.51
N LEU A 56 -34.80 -14.88 -9.16
CA LEU A 56 -33.70 -15.06 -10.11
C LEU A 56 -32.46 -15.65 -9.43
N PHE A 57 -32.10 -15.12 -8.26
CA PHE A 57 -30.99 -15.65 -7.47
C PHE A 57 -31.20 -17.11 -7.06
N VAL A 58 -32.40 -17.45 -6.58
CA VAL A 58 -32.76 -18.82 -6.20
C VAL A 58 -32.77 -19.75 -7.41
N ALA A 59 -33.32 -19.31 -8.55
CA ALA A 59 -33.31 -20.09 -9.78
C ALA A 59 -31.89 -20.38 -10.27
N GLN A 60 -30.99 -19.39 -10.18
CA GLN A 60 -29.59 -19.56 -10.57
C GLN A 60 -28.81 -20.45 -9.59
N LEU A 61 -29.08 -20.36 -8.29
CA LEU A 61 -28.49 -21.24 -7.27
C LEU A 61 -29.00 -22.68 -7.34
N SER A 62 -30.21 -22.89 -7.86
CA SER A 62 -30.80 -24.22 -8.04
C SER A 62 -30.36 -24.88 -9.36
N SER A 63 -29.45 -24.25 -10.10
CA SER A 63 -28.91 -24.75 -11.36
C SER A 63 -27.90 -25.87 -11.13
N ASP A 64 -27.88 -26.88 -12.00
CA ASP A 64 -26.86 -27.94 -12.02
C ASP A 64 -25.45 -27.41 -12.36
N SER A 65 -25.34 -26.17 -12.86
CA SER A 65 -24.08 -25.54 -13.21
C SER A 65 -23.42 -24.87 -12.00
N THR A 66 -22.31 -25.43 -11.51
CA THR A 66 -21.48 -24.82 -10.46
C THR A 66 -21.05 -23.39 -10.83
N GLU A 67 -20.68 -23.13 -12.08
CA GLU A 67 -20.31 -21.79 -12.55
C GLU A 67 -21.46 -20.78 -12.36
N ALA A 68 -22.69 -21.22 -12.63
CA ALA A 68 -23.86 -20.38 -12.44
C ALA A 68 -24.16 -20.14 -10.96
N ARG A 69 -24.08 -21.17 -10.13
CA ARG A 69 -24.27 -21.04 -8.67
C ARG A 69 -23.24 -20.09 -8.05
N VAL A 70 -21.98 -20.19 -8.48
CA VAL A 70 -20.89 -19.29 -8.06
C VAL A 70 -21.12 -17.86 -8.54
N ASP A 71 -21.53 -17.66 -9.80
CA ASP A 71 -21.86 -16.33 -10.34
C ASP A 71 -23.04 -15.68 -9.59
N ALA A 72 -24.06 -16.47 -9.22
CA ALA A 72 -25.15 -16.02 -8.37
C ALA A 72 -24.62 -15.56 -7.01
N MET A 73 -23.82 -16.39 -6.34
CA MET A 73 -23.29 -16.10 -5.02
C MET A 73 -22.40 -14.86 -5.02
N LYS A 74 -21.58 -14.63 -6.06
CA LYS A 74 -20.78 -13.41 -6.23
C LYS A 74 -21.62 -12.11 -6.27
N LYS A 75 -22.91 -12.21 -6.56
CA LYS A 75 -23.85 -11.08 -6.64
C LYS A 75 -24.78 -11.01 -5.42
N LEU A 76 -24.59 -11.84 -4.39
CA LEU A 76 -25.47 -11.91 -3.23
C LEU A 76 -25.71 -10.55 -2.57
N ALA A 77 -24.66 -9.73 -2.36
CA ALA A 77 -24.84 -8.41 -1.76
C ALA A 77 -25.70 -7.48 -2.61
N ILE A 78 -25.60 -7.57 -3.95
CA ILE A 78 -26.40 -6.78 -4.89
C ILE A 78 -27.87 -7.25 -4.86
N VAL A 79 -28.10 -8.55 -4.73
CA VAL A 79 -29.45 -9.12 -4.55
C VAL A 79 -30.05 -8.61 -3.24
N GLY A 80 -29.28 -8.61 -2.15
CA GLY A 80 -29.71 -8.05 -0.87
C GLY A 80 -30.09 -6.56 -0.98
N ASP A 81 -29.26 -5.77 -1.65
CA ASP A 81 -29.52 -4.33 -1.87
C ASP A 81 -30.82 -4.11 -2.65
N ALA A 82 -31.03 -4.88 -3.72
CA ALA A 82 -32.25 -4.83 -4.52
C ALA A 82 -33.51 -5.27 -3.76
N MET A 83 -33.37 -6.14 -2.75
CA MET A 83 -34.47 -6.58 -1.88
C MET A 83 -34.74 -5.60 -0.73
N GLY A 84 -33.79 -4.71 -0.42
CA GLY A 84 -33.81 -3.86 0.77
C GLY A 84 -33.64 -4.64 2.09
N LEU A 85 -33.56 -3.90 3.20
CA LEU A 85 -33.30 -4.46 4.53
C LEU A 85 -34.35 -5.50 4.97
N GLU A 86 -35.64 -5.19 4.83
CA GLU A 86 -36.71 -6.07 5.28
C GLU A 86 -36.75 -7.39 4.50
N GLY A 87 -36.63 -7.35 3.17
CA GLY A 87 -36.57 -8.54 2.33
C GLY A 87 -35.31 -9.37 2.59
N THR A 88 -34.18 -8.70 2.84
CA THR A 88 -32.92 -9.36 3.19
C THR A 88 -33.04 -10.15 4.50
N LEU A 89 -33.60 -9.54 5.55
CA LEU A 89 -33.76 -10.17 6.86
C LEU A 89 -34.82 -11.27 6.88
N SER A 90 -35.97 -11.04 6.24
CA SER A 90 -37.14 -11.93 6.33
C SER A 90 -37.12 -13.08 5.33
N LYS A 91 -36.39 -12.95 4.21
CA LYS A 91 -36.41 -13.94 3.11
C LYS A 91 -35.01 -14.42 2.73
N LEU A 92 -34.08 -13.51 2.44
CA LEU A 92 -32.75 -13.88 1.92
C LEU A 92 -31.90 -14.62 2.96
N ILE A 93 -31.76 -14.08 4.17
CA ILE A 93 -30.95 -14.70 5.23
C ILE A 93 -31.51 -16.06 5.67
N PRO A 94 -32.83 -16.22 5.90
CA PRO A 94 -33.41 -17.55 6.17
C PRO A 94 -33.12 -18.55 5.06
N TYR A 95 -33.28 -18.15 3.80
CA TYR A 95 -32.97 -19.02 2.65
C TYR A 95 -31.51 -19.48 2.65
N LEU A 96 -30.56 -18.55 2.84
CA LEU A 96 -29.13 -18.88 2.93
C LEU A 96 -28.80 -19.80 4.11
N THR A 97 -29.47 -19.60 5.24
CA THR A 97 -29.27 -20.43 6.44
C THR A 97 -29.69 -21.86 6.20
N GLU A 98 -30.89 -22.07 5.66
CA GLU A 98 -31.49 -23.40 5.50
C GLU A 98 -30.93 -24.17 4.30
N ASN A 99 -30.72 -23.48 3.17
CA ASN A 99 -30.45 -24.15 1.88
C ASN A 99 -28.96 -24.14 1.49
N ILE A 100 -28.15 -23.26 2.10
CA ILE A 100 -26.72 -23.15 1.77
C ILE A 100 -25.87 -23.50 2.99
N ALA A 101 -26.03 -22.80 4.13
CA ALA A 101 -25.14 -22.97 5.28
C ALA A 101 -25.33 -24.29 6.04
N ASN A 102 -26.59 -24.73 6.20
CA ASN A 102 -26.95 -25.95 6.92
C ASN A 102 -27.28 -27.14 6.01
N ASN A 103 -27.02 -27.01 4.70
CA ASN A 103 -27.33 -28.06 3.75
C ASN A 103 -26.22 -29.11 3.72
N ASP A 104 -26.34 -30.13 4.56
CA ASP A 104 -25.39 -31.26 4.65
C ASP A 104 -25.47 -32.23 3.45
N LYS A 105 -26.23 -31.90 2.38
CA LYS A 105 -26.35 -32.74 1.18
C LYS A 105 -25.38 -32.37 0.06
N ASP A 106 -24.80 -31.17 0.12
CA ASP A 106 -23.93 -30.57 -0.89
C ASP A 106 -22.57 -30.19 -0.29
N ASP A 107 -21.95 -31.11 0.45
CA ASP A 107 -20.64 -30.92 1.12
C ASP A 107 -19.47 -30.59 0.17
N ASP A 108 -19.69 -30.49 -1.16
CA ASP A 108 -18.67 -30.33 -2.20
C ASP A 108 -18.60 -28.90 -2.84
N ASP A 109 -19.38 -27.92 -2.38
CA ASP A 109 -19.40 -26.56 -2.96
C ASP A 109 -18.62 -25.51 -2.13
N ASP A 110 -17.37 -25.79 -1.76
CA ASP A 110 -16.50 -24.88 -1.00
C ASP A 110 -16.40 -23.47 -1.62
N GLU A 111 -16.44 -23.36 -2.94
CA GLU A 111 -16.41 -22.07 -3.64
C GLU A 111 -17.68 -21.25 -3.33
N ILE A 112 -18.84 -21.89 -3.20
CA ILE A 112 -20.08 -21.20 -2.82
C ILE A 112 -20.00 -20.71 -1.38
N LEU A 113 -19.52 -21.55 -0.46
CA LEU A 113 -19.36 -21.19 0.96
C LEU A 113 -18.33 -20.06 1.17
N LEU A 114 -17.24 -20.09 0.40
CA LEU A 114 -16.23 -19.02 0.38
C LEU A 114 -16.83 -17.68 -0.09
N ASN A 115 -17.62 -17.71 -1.17
CA ASN A 115 -18.29 -16.51 -1.67
C ASN A 115 -19.38 -16.03 -0.70
N LEU A 116 -20.11 -16.95 -0.05
CA LEU A 116 -21.10 -16.62 0.97
C LEU A 116 -20.46 -15.81 2.11
N ALA A 117 -19.38 -16.31 2.73
CA ALA A 117 -18.66 -15.58 3.77
C ALA A 117 -18.22 -14.19 3.31
N SER A 118 -17.69 -14.09 2.09
CA SER A 118 -17.22 -12.84 1.48
C SER A 118 -18.36 -11.81 1.36
N GLN A 119 -19.51 -12.24 0.86
CA GLN A 119 -20.65 -11.39 0.55
C GLN A 119 -21.41 -10.95 1.78
N LEU A 120 -21.53 -11.81 2.80
CA LEU A 120 -22.13 -11.43 4.08
C LEU A 120 -21.41 -10.23 4.72
N ALA A 121 -20.08 -10.17 4.63
CA ALA A 121 -19.32 -9.02 5.13
C ALA A 121 -19.59 -7.73 4.35
N LEU A 122 -19.90 -7.82 3.06
CA LEU A 122 -20.23 -6.66 2.21
C LEU A 122 -21.65 -6.14 2.42
N MET A 123 -22.57 -7.00 2.86
CA MET A 123 -23.96 -6.63 3.14
C MET A 123 -24.13 -5.81 4.42
N VAL A 124 -23.19 -5.88 5.36
CA VAL A 124 -23.34 -5.20 6.65
C VAL A 124 -23.18 -3.67 6.52
N PRO A 125 -22.14 -3.13 5.85
CA PRO A 125 -22.06 -1.71 5.58
C PRO A 125 -23.22 -1.24 4.68
N GLY A 126 -24.11 -0.39 5.20
CA GLY A 126 -25.17 0.26 4.43
C GLY A 126 -26.50 -0.51 4.34
N LEU A 127 -26.49 -1.82 4.13
CA LEU A 127 -27.73 -2.61 3.97
C LEU A 127 -28.24 -3.22 5.29
N VAL A 128 -27.38 -3.91 6.05
CA VAL A 128 -27.75 -4.58 7.31
C VAL A 128 -26.96 -4.03 8.51
N PRO A 129 -27.14 -2.75 8.89
CA PRO A 129 -26.28 -2.10 9.88
C PRO A 129 -26.60 -2.53 11.33
N GLY A 130 -25.58 -2.50 12.20
CA GLY A 130 -25.76 -2.65 13.65
C GLY A 130 -26.34 -4.01 14.04
N ARG A 131 -27.27 -4.00 14.99
CA ARG A 131 -27.98 -5.21 15.45
C ARG A 131 -28.71 -5.99 14.37
N ALA A 132 -29.04 -5.37 13.23
CA ALA A 132 -29.70 -6.07 12.14
C ALA A 132 -28.83 -7.19 11.58
N ALA A 133 -27.51 -7.14 11.77
CA ALA A 133 -26.58 -8.17 11.31
C ALA A 133 -26.48 -9.39 12.26
N LEU A 134 -27.13 -9.39 13.42
CA LEU A 134 -27.12 -10.53 14.36
C LEU A 134 -27.56 -11.86 13.73
N PRO A 135 -28.58 -11.91 12.84
CA PRO A 135 -28.96 -13.14 12.14
C PRO A 135 -27.89 -13.71 11.21
N LEU A 136 -26.82 -12.96 10.89
CA LEU A 136 -25.70 -13.46 10.08
C LEU A 136 -24.71 -14.30 10.90
N LEU A 137 -24.68 -14.12 12.23
CA LEU A 137 -23.71 -14.80 13.09
C LEU A 137 -23.82 -16.33 13.08
N PRO A 138 -25.02 -16.94 13.12
CA PRO A 138 -25.14 -18.40 13.02
C PRO A 138 -24.59 -18.98 11.71
N ILE A 139 -24.79 -18.29 10.57
CA ILE A 139 -24.23 -18.70 9.29
C ILE A 139 -22.70 -18.67 9.38
N LEU A 140 -22.13 -17.56 9.84
CA LEU A 140 -20.67 -17.41 9.95
C LEU A 140 -20.05 -18.37 10.96
N GLU A 141 -20.75 -18.69 12.05
CA GLU A 141 -20.34 -19.70 13.03
C GLU A 141 -20.25 -21.10 12.39
N ARG A 142 -21.24 -21.48 11.57
CA ARG A 142 -21.20 -22.73 10.80
C ARG A 142 -20.02 -22.74 9.84
N LEU A 143 -19.81 -21.66 9.07
CA LEU A 143 -18.68 -21.53 8.16
C LEU A 143 -17.32 -21.56 8.87
N CYS A 144 -17.24 -21.07 10.10
CA CYS A 144 -16.03 -21.17 10.95
C CYS A 144 -15.71 -22.62 11.35
N SER A 145 -16.65 -23.55 11.21
CA SER A 145 -16.51 -24.96 11.62
C SER A 145 -16.26 -25.91 10.44
N ILE A 146 -16.39 -25.44 9.19
CA ILE A 146 -16.19 -26.23 7.96
C ILE A 146 -14.75 -26.74 7.85
N GLU A 147 -14.54 -27.91 7.22
CA GLU A 147 -13.22 -28.54 7.10
C GLU A 147 -12.28 -27.84 6.11
N GLU A 148 -12.81 -27.20 5.08
CA GLU A 148 -12.01 -26.44 4.13
C GLU A 148 -11.44 -25.17 4.77
N THR A 149 -10.12 -25.04 4.71
CA THR A 149 -9.38 -23.97 5.41
C THR A 149 -9.65 -22.61 4.79
N VAL A 150 -9.77 -22.52 3.46
CA VAL A 150 -10.02 -21.23 2.80
C VAL A 150 -11.39 -20.66 3.18
N VAL A 151 -12.40 -21.51 3.36
CA VAL A 151 -13.75 -21.12 3.81
C VAL A 151 -13.68 -20.58 5.24
N ARG A 152 -13.03 -21.31 6.17
CA ARG A 152 -12.87 -20.86 7.56
C ARG A 152 -12.12 -19.54 7.66
N ASP A 153 -10.99 -19.40 6.98
CA ASP A 153 -10.20 -18.17 7.00
C ASP A 153 -11.02 -16.98 6.51
N LYS A 154 -11.86 -17.17 5.48
CA LYS A 154 -12.77 -16.14 4.98
C LYS A 154 -13.90 -15.83 5.96
N ALA A 155 -14.46 -16.83 6.63
CA ALA A 155 -15.48 -16.64 7.66
C ALA A 155 -14.92 -15.85 8.85
N VAL A 156 -13.69 -16.14 9.30
CA VAL A 156 -12.98 -15.38 10.34
C VAL A 156 -12.71 -13.93 9.88
N GLU A 157 -12.32 -13.72 8.62
CA GLU A 157 -12.17 -12.36 8.05
C GLU A 157 -13.50 -11.59 8.07
N ALA A 158 -14.60 -12.24 7.64
CA ALA A 158 -15.93 -11.67 7.64
C ALA A 158 -16.39 -11.31 9.06
N MET A 159 -16.22 -12.22 10.02
CA MET A 159 -16.49 -11.96 11.45
C MET A 159 -15.72 -10.74 11.97
N ASN A 160 -14.41 -10.67 11.69
CA ASN A 160 -13.57 -9.56 12.12
C ASN A 160 -13.99 -8.21 11.50
N LYS A 161 -14.70 -8.21 10.37
CA LYS A 161 -15.29 -7.00 9.74
C LYS A 161 -16.66 -6.66 10.28
N ILE A 162 -17.49 -7.67 10.58
CA ILE A 162 -18.88 -7.50 11.00
C ILE A 162 -18.96 -7.13 12.48
N VAL A 163 -18.19 -7.80 13.35
CA VAL A 163 -18.27 -7.62 14.81
C VAL A 163 -18.12 -6.14 15.23
N PRO A 164 -17.15 -5.35 14.73
CA PRO A 164 -17.05 -3.93 15.05
C PRO A 164 -18.25 -3.10 14.62
N LEU A 165 -19.04 -3.56 13.65
CA LEU A 165 -20.20 -2.86 13.09
C LEU A 165 -21.52 -3.22 13.79
N LEU A 166 -21.51 -4.11 14.79
CA LEU A 166 -22.70 -4.53 15.54
C LEU A 166 -23.19 -3.50 16.57
N PHE A 167 -22.98 -2.19 16.34
CA PHE A 167 -23.30 -1.09 17.25
C PHE A 167 -24.59 -1.31 18.06
N PRO A 168 -24.54 -1.24 19.40
CA PRO A 168 -25.74 -1.33 20.23
C PRO A 168 -26.51 0.00 20.16
N PHE A 169 -27.66 0.06 19.49
CA PHE A 169 -28.59 1.19 19.57
C PHE A 169 -29.67 0.94 20.64
N GLY A 170 -29.79 1.83 21.62
CA GLY A 170 -30.91 1.88 22.58
C GLY A 170 -30.63 1.23 23.95
N ASN A 171 -31.42 1.62 24.96
CA ASN A 171 -31.29 1.13 26.33
C ASN A 171 -31.58 -0.37 26.45
N SER A 172 -30.76 -1.01 27.30
CA SER A 172 -30.91 -2.28 28.01
C SER A 172 -32.29 -2.97 27.90
N ASP A 173 -32.36 -4.15 27.26
CA ASP A 173 -32.25 -5.40 28.05
C ASP A 173 -32.37 -6.71 27.22
N ASP A 174 -33.02 -6.77 26.05
CA ASP A 174 -33.36 -8.10 25.48
C ASP A 174 -32.65 -8.57 24.20
N ASN A 175 -31.77 -7.76 23.58
CA ASN A 175 -31.11 -8.18 22.32
C ASN A 175 -29.69 -7.60 22.15
N CYS A 176 -28.91 -7.66 23.22
CA CYS A 176 -27.55 -7.14 23.22
C CYS A 176 -26.58 -8.12 22.53
N PRO A 177 -25.75 -7.68 21.56
CA PRO A 177 -24.83 -8.56 20.82
C PRO A 177 -23.84 -9.31 21.71
N PHE A 178 -23.52 -8.79 22.91
CA PHE A 178 -22.52 -9.38 23.81
C PHE A 178 -22.82 -10.85 24.17
N GLY A 179 -24.06 -11.16 24.55
CA GLY A 179 -24.45 -12.52 24.94
C GLY A 179 -24.36 -13.51 23.78
N ALA A 180 -24.81 -13.10 22.59
CA ALA A 180 -24.73 -13.91 21.38
C ALA A 180 -23.28 -14.18 20.96
N LEU A 181 -22.43 -13.15 20.98
CA LEU A 181 -21.01 -13.27 20.65
C LEU A 181 -20.25 -14.16 21.64
N LEU A 182 -20.53 -14.01 22.94
CA LEU A 182 -19.91 -14.83 23.98
C LEU A 182 -20.34 -16.30 23.91
N ALA A 183 -21.64 -16.55 23.69
CA ALA A 183 -22.15 -17.91 23.53
C ALA A 183 -21.55 -18.60 22.29
N MET A 184 -21.44 -17.87 21.18
CA MET A 184 -20.77 -18.34 19.96
C MET A 184 -19.28 -18.63 20.20
N ALA A 185 -18.57 -17.72 20.87
CA ALA A 185 -17.16 -17.93 21.22
C ALA A 185 -16.97 -19.19 22.08
N LYS A 186 -17.84 -19.42 23.08
CA LYS A 186 -17.81 -20.62 23.92
C LYS A 186 -18.06 -21.90 23.11
N ARG A 187 -19.04 -21.88 22.19
CA ARG A 187 -19.32 -23.03 21.33
C ARG A 187 -18.12 -23.37 20.45
N LEU A 188 -17.58 -22.39 19.72
CA LEU A 188 -16.44 -22.60 18.82
C LEU A 188 -15.16 -23.01 19.55
N ALA A 189 -14.86 -22.44 20.71
CA ALA A 189 -13.66 -22.78 21.49
C ALA A 189 -13.80 -24.13 22.23
N GLY A 190 -15.02 -24.52 22.59
CA GLY A 190 -15.31 -25.72 23.38
C GLY A 190 -15.65 -26.96 22.56
N THR A 191 -15.63 -26.90 21.22
CA THR A 191 -15.88 -28.08 20.36
C THR A 191 -14.76 -29.11 20.51
N ASP A 192 -15.06 -30.39 20.28
CA ASP A 192 -14.01 -31.43 20.25
C ASP A 192 -13.08 -31.29 19.03
N TRP A 193 -13.64 -30.89 17.88
CA TRP A 193 -12.91 -30.79 16.63
C TRP A 193 -12.06 -29.51 16.55
N PHE A 194 -10.83 -29.62 16.08
CA PHE A 194 -9.87 -28.52 16.12
C PHE A 194 -10.17 -27.39 15.12
N THR A 195 -10.95 -27.64 14.06
CA THR A 195 -11.21 -26.65 13.00
C THR A 195 -11.96 -25.42 13.53
N ALA A 196 -12.99 -25.64 14.35
CA ALA A 196 -13.74 -24.57 14.98
C ALA A 196 -12.90 -23.83 16.05
N LYS A 197 -12.07 -24.55 16.81
CA LYS A 197 -11.11 -23.94 17.75
C LYS A 197 -10.10 -23.02 17.06
N VAL A 198 -9.59 -23.42 15.88
CA VAL A 198 -8.70 -22.59 15.05
C VAL A 198 -9.40 -21.27 14.69
N SER A 199 -10.66 -21.33 14.26
CA SER A 199 -11.46 -20.13 13.96
C SER A 199 -11.75 -19.30 15.20
N ALA A 200 -12.03 -19.93 16.35
CA ALA A 200 -12.27 -19.28 17.63
C ALA A 200 -11.09 -18.35 18.02
N ALA A 201 -9.85 -18.86 17.92
CA ALA A 201 -8.66 -18.06 18.18
C ALA A 201 -8.56 -16.81 17.28
N GLY A 202 -9.09 -16.89 16.06
CA GLY A 202 -9.08 -15.78 15.09
C GLY A 202 -10.16 -14.72 15.27
N ILE A 203 -11.27 -15.03 15.94
CA ILE A 203 -12.38 -14.10 16.16
C ILE A 203 -12.40 -13.48 17.56
N LEU A 204 -11.82 -14.17 18.56
CA LEU A 204 -11.79 -13.69 19.95
C LEU A 204 -11.22 -12.27 20.12
N PRO A 205 -10.16 -11.84 19.39
CA PRO A 205 -9.69 -10.45 19.46
C PRO A 205 -10.75 -9.41 19.11
N ALA A 206 -11.50 -9.60 18.02
CA ALA A 206 -12.54 -8.66 17.62
C ALA A 206 -13.72 -8.65 18.61
N ILE A 207 -14.11 -9.83 19.11
CA ILE A 207 -15.17 -9.93 20.12
C ILE A 207 -14.74 -9.22 21.41
N TYR A 208 -13.51 -9.43 21.87
CA TYR A 208 -13.00 -8.76 23.06
C TYR A 208 -12.96 -7.24 22.86
N ALA A 209 -12.41 -6.75 21.75
CA ALA A 209 -12.33 -5.33 21.44
C ALA A 209 -13.73 -4.67 21.41
N PHE A 210 -14.72 -5.36 20.81
CA PHE A 210 -16.11 -4.91 20.80
C PHE A 210 -16.69 -4.82 22.22
N CYS A 211 -16.52 -5.86 23.05
CA CYS A 211 -16.94 -5.84 24.45
C CYS A 211 -16.23 -4.75 25.26
N TYR A 212 -14.95 -4.49 25.00
CA TYR A 212 -14.18 -3.44 25.65
C TYR A 212 -14.70 -2.04 25.28
N ALA A 213 -14.96 -1.79 23.99
CA ALA A 213 -15.38 -0.49 23.49
C ALA A 213 -16.83 -0.13 23.84
N HIS A 214 -17.72 -1.12 23.91
CA HIS A 214 -19.17 -0.90 24.00
C HIS A 214 -19.83 -1.47 25.26
N GLY A 215 -19.10 -2.26 26.08
CA GLY A 215 -19.62 -2.80 27.33
C GLY A 215 -19.93 -1.71 28.36
N THR A 216 -20.94 -1.94 29.19
CA THR A 216 -21.16 -1.20 30.42
C THR A 216 -20.00 -1.48 31.38
N LYS A 217 -19.57 -0.50 32.19
CA LYS A 217 -18.56 -0.75 33.25
C LYS A 217 -19.11 -1.55 34.44
N GLY A 218 -20.19 -2.30 34.24
CA GLY A 218 -20.84 -3.13 35.25
C GLY A 218 -20.17 -4.49 35.43
N GLU A 219 -20.56 -5.21 36.47
CA GLU A 219 -19.97 -6.52 36.83
C GLU A 219 -20.14 -7.57 35.71
N SER A 220 -21.28 -7.59 35.01
CA SER A 220 -21.59 -8.58 33.96
C SER A 220 -20.63 -8.54 32.76
N ASP A 221 -20.26 -7.33 32.30
CA ASP A 221 -19.34 -7.18 31.16
C ASP A 221 -17.90 -7.48 31.56
N ASN A 222 -17.54 -7.24 32.82
CA ASN A 222 -16.27 -7.69 33.37
C ASN A 222 -16.16 -9.22 33.42
N VAL A 223 -17.27 -9.92 33.72
CA VAL A 223 -17.33 -11.40 33.64
C VAL A 223 -17.15 -11.85 32.20
N SER A 224 -17.87 -11.27 31.24
CA SER A 224 -17.78 -11.64 29.82
C SER A 224 -16.36 -11.46 29.25
N ARG A 225 -15.72 -10.32 29.53
CA ARG A 225 -14.32 -10.07 29.14
C ARG A 225 -13.36 -11.06 29.77
N ARG A 226 -13.56 -11.41 31.05
CA ARG A 226 -12.75 -12.42 31.73
C ARG A 226 -12.90 -13.80 31.08
N GLU A 227 -14.12 -14.21 30.77
CA GLU A 227 -14.37 -15.49 30.10
C GLU A 227 -13.69 -15.57 28.74
N LEU A 228 -13.71 -14.51 27.93
CA LEU A 228 -13.01 -14.47 26.65
C LEU A 228 -11.48 -14.64 26.79
N ARG A 229 -10.88 -14.09 27.85
CA ARG A 229 -9.45 -14.29 28.15
C ARG A 229 -9.14 -15.72 28.57
N ILE A 230 -10.03 -16.37 29.34
CA ILE A 230 -9.91 -17.78 29.69
C ILE A 230 -9.97 -18.65 28.42
N LEU A 231 -10.96 -18.43 27.55
CA LEU A 231 -11.06 -19.16 26.28
C LEU A 231 -9.80 -19.02 25.42
N PHE A 232 -9.26 -17.80 25.31
CA PHE A 232 -8.03 -17.59 24.54
C PHE A 232 -6.84 -18.32 25.15
N LYS A 233 -6.74 -18.33 26.49
CA LYS A 233 -5.71 -19.10 27.21
C LYS A 233 -5.84 -20.59 26.91
N ASP A 234 -7.04 -21.17 27.02
CA ASP A 234 -7.27 -22.59 26.78
C ASP A 234 -6.88 -22.98 25.35
N LEU A 235 -7.21 -22.14 24.35
CA LEU A 235 -6.80 -22.34 22.96
C LEU A 235 -5.28 -22.25 22.75
N SER A 236 -4.59 -21.42 23.54
CA SER A 236 -3.13 -21.32 23.46
C SER A 236 -2.39 -22.50 24.09
N GLU A 237 -3.05 -23.23 24.99
CA GLU A 237 -2.54 -24.42 25.68
C GLU A 237 -3.11 -25.72 25.09
N ASP A 238 -3.86 -25.66 23.98
CA ASP A 238 -4.51 -26.82 23.36
C ASP A 238 -3.48 -27.88 22.90
N ASP A 239 -3.81 -29.15 23.08
CA ASP A 239 -2.95 -30.27 22.68
C ASP A 239 -2.68 -30.28 21.18
N THR A 240 -3.60 -29.74 20.37
CA THR A 240 -3.50 -29.70 18.91
C THR A 240 -2.62 -28.54 18.43
N PRO A 241 -1.49 -28.82 17.75
CA PRO A 241 -0.59 -27.78 17.24
C PRO A 241 -1.26 -26.73 16.35
N MET A 242 -2.25 -27.13 15.55
CA MET A 242 -2.98 -26.23 14.66
C MET A 242 -3.73 -25.14 15.43
N VAL A 243 -4.26 -25.46 16.61
CA VAL A 243 -4.98 -24.51 17.47
C VAL A 243 -4.00 -23.55 18.13
N ARG A 244 -2.92 -24.06 18.72
CA ARG A 244 -1.84 -23.21 19.28
C ARG A 244 -1.21 -22.30 18.24
N ARG A 245 -1.04 -22.80 17.01
CA ARG A 245 -0.58 -22.01 15.86
C ARG A 245 -1.55 -20.88 15.52
N SER A 246 -2.86 -21.13 15.56
CA SER A 246 -3.87 -20.08 15.38
C SER A 246 -3.84 -19.07 16.53
N ALA A 247 -3.75 -19.52 17.78
CA ALA A 247 -3.61 -18.64 18.94
C ALA A 247 -2.37 -17.75 18.80
N ALA A 248 -1.22 -18.29 18.43
CA ALA A 248 0.01 -17.53 18.17
C ALA A 248 -0.15 -16.52 17.02
N LYS A 249 -0.87 -16.85 15.95
CA LYS A 249 -1.19 -15.93 14.84
C LYS A 249 -1.98 -14.70 15.31
N HIS A 250 -2.87 -14.88 16.27
CA HIS A 250 -3.86 -13.88 16.68
C HIS A 250 -3.56 -13.22 18.03
N LEU A 251 -2.55 -13.70 18.76
CA LEU A 251 -2.14 -13.19 20.07
C LEU A 251 -1.83 -11.68 20.05
N GLY A 252 -1.10 -11.18 19.05
CA GLY A 252 -0.76 -9.74 18.98
C GLY A 252 -2.01 -8.84 18.98
N ARG A 253 -3.02 -9.18 18.18
CA ARG A 253 -4.31 -8.47 18.15
C ARG A 253 -5.09 -8.64 19.45
N PHE A 254 -5.00 -9.81 20.09
CA PHE A 254 -5.63 -10.04 21.38
C PHE A 254 -5.00 -9.17 22.48
N VAL A 255 -3.67 -9.05 22.49
CA VAL A 255 -2.94 -8.16 23.40
C VAL A 255 -3.35 -6.70 23.18
N GLU A 256 -3.42 -6.25 21.94
CA GLU A 256 -3.87 -4.90 21.60
C GLU A 256 -5.31 -4.64 22.11
N ALA A 257 -6.22 -5.60 21.90
CA ALA A 257 -7.59 -5.52 22.39
C ALA A 257 -7.68 -5.49 23.93
N VAL A 258 -6.92 -6.33 24.63
CA VAL A 258 -6.88 -6.38 26.11
C VAL A 258 -6.25 -5.12 26.69
N ALA A 259 -5.27 -4.54 26.00
CA ALA A 259 -4.64 -3.27 26.35
C ALA A 259 -5.51 -2.03 26.03
N GLY A 260 -6.67 -2.21 25.40
CA GLY A 260 -7.53 -1.11 24.97
C GLY A 260 -6.95 -0.27 23.82
N LEU A 261 -6.04 -0.84 23.03
CA LEU A 261 -5.40 -0.16 21.89
C LEU A 261 -6.28 -0.24 20.64
N THR A 262 -6.43 0.88 19.96
CA THR A 262 -7.18 0.96 18.68
C THR A 262 -6.27 0.83 17.45
N ASP A 263 -4.99 1.18 17.61
CA ASP A 263 -3.98 1.12 16.56
C ASP A 263 -3.12 -0.14 16.74
N SER A 264 -2.69 -0.74 15.63
CA SER A 264 -1.74 -1.85 15.66
C SER A 264 -0.37 -1.41 16.16
N ALA A 265 0.45 -2.36 16.62
CA ALA A 265 1.83 -2.10 17.02
C ALA A 265 2.64 -1.36 15.93
N GLU A 266 2.43 -1.72 14.65
CA GLU A 266 3.09 -1.06 13.53
C GLU A 266 2.73 0.42 13.44
N THR A 267 1.43 0.75 13.48
CA THR A 267 0.93 2.13 13.45
C THR A 267 1.40 2.92 14.66
N LEU A 268 1.44 2.30 15.85
CA LEU A 268 1.91 2.94 17.08
C LEU A 268 3.41 3.23 17.08
N VAL A 269 4.21 2.34 16.48
CA VAL A 269 5.67 2.49 16.43
C VAL A 269 6.09 3.50 15.35
N TYR A 270 5.50 3.42 14.15
CA TYR A 270 5.88 4.29 13.04
C TYR A 270 5.12 5.62 12.99
N GLY A 271 3.94 5.71 13.62
CA GLY A 271 3.09 6.90 13.57
C GLY A 271 3.58 8.11 14.37
N GLY A 272 4.77 8.06 14.97
CA GLY A 272 5.34 9.17 15.75
C GLY A 272 4.53 9.56 17.00
N LYS A 273 3.52 8.78 17.38
CA LYS A 273 2.64 9.05 18.52
C LYS A 273 3.38 8.82 19.84
N PRO A 274 3.03 9.57 20.91
CA PRO A 274 3.58 9.33 22.25
C PRO A 274 3.25 7.92 22.75
N GLN A 275 3.88 7.51 23.86
CA GLN A 275 3.59 6.24 24.53
C GLN A 275 2.08 6.01 24.66
N PRO A 276 1.58 4.81 24.32
CA PRO A 276 0.15 4.54 24.43
C PRO A 276 -0.28 4.67 25.89
N VAL A 277 -1.37 5.39 26.13
CA VAL A 277 -1.96 5.52 27.46
C VAL A 277 -2.83 4.30 27.71
N ILE A 278 -2.38 3.45 28.63
CA ILE A 278 -3.05 2.19 29.00
C ILE A 278 -3.44 2.29 30.47
N THR A 279 -4.63 1.83 30.83
CA THR A 279 -5.07 1.84 32.23
C THR A 279 -4.24 0.86 33.06
N ASP A 280 -4.06 1.14 34.35
CA ASP A 280 -3.31 0.25 35.25
C ASP A 280 -3.94 -1.15 35.34
N GLU A 281 -5.27 -1.24 35.20
CA GLU A 281 -6.00 -2.51 35.17
C GLU A 281 -5.65 -3.32 33.91
N ASP A 282 -5.81 -2.73 32.72
CA ASP A 282 -5.55 -3.41 31.45
C ASP A 282 -4.09 -3.83 31.34
N LYS A 283 -3.17 -2.97 31.78
CA LYS A 283 -1.74 -3.29 31.82
C LYS A 283 -1.46 -4.48 32.73
N ARG A 284 -2.14 -4.61 33.88
CA ARG A 284 -2.03 -5.79 34.75
C ARG A 284 -2.57 -7.05 34.06
N LEU A 285 -3.68 -6.95 33.34
CA LEU A 285 -4.23 -8.07 32.56
C LEU A 285 -3.23 -8.56 31.51
N VAL A 286 -2.63 -7.63 30.74
CA VAL A 286 -1.57 -7.98 29.78
C VAL A 286 -0.40 -8.64 30.49
N THR A 287 0.10 -8.04 31.58
CA THR A 287 1.29 -8.50 32.30
C THR A 287 1.11 -9.88 32.93
N TYR A 288 -0.03 -10.16 33.55
CA TYR A 288 -0.22 -11.38 34.34
C TYR A 288 -0.98 -12.48 33.60
N GLU A 289 -1.79 -12.15 32.60
CA GLU A 289 -2.57 -13.15 31.85
C GLU A 289 -1.99 -13.41 30.45
N LEU A 290 -1.55 -12.39 29.71
CA LEU A 290 -1.13 -12.56 28.31
C LEU A 290 0.37 -12.77 28.11
N VAL A 291 1.22 -12.15 28.92
CA VAL A 291 2.68 -12.37 28.85
C VAL A 291 3.07 -13.84 29.06
N PRO A 292 2.48 -14.59 30.02
CA PRO A 292 2.75 -16.03 30.15
C PRO A 292 2.40 -16.82 28.88
N ILE A 293 1.25 -16.51 28.25
CA ILE A 293 0.83 -17.13 26.98
C ILE A 293 1.85 -16.83 25.88
N PHE A 294 2.26 -15.56 25.76
CA PHE A 294 3.28 -15.14 24.80
C PHE A 294 4.60 -15.90 24.98
N GLN A 295 5.08 -16.03 26.22
CA GLN A 295 6.33 -16.73 26.51
C GLN A 295 6.24 -18.23 26.23
N ALA A 296 5.11 -18.87 26.58
CA ALA A 296 4.87 -20.28 26.32
C ALA A 296 4.85 -20.58 24.81
N LEU A 297 4.05 -19.83 24.03
CA LEU A 297 3.97 -20.02 22.57
C LEU A 297 5.30 -19.68 21.86
N SER A 298 6.08 -18.74 22.40
CA SER A 298 7.40 -18.39 21.85
C SER A 298 8.47 -19.45 22.11
N SER A 299 8.20 -20.41 23.02
CA SER A 299 9.06 -21.54 23.34
C SER A 299 8.42 -22.89 22.99
N ASP A 300 7.35 -22.89 22.21
CA ASP A 300 6.62 -24.08 21.78
C ASP A 300 7.54 -25.08 21.05
N GLU A 301 7.27 -26.37 21.19
CA GLU A 301 8.01 -27.43 20.51
C GLU A 301 7.92 -27.31 18.97
N GLN A 302 6.80 -26.80 18.44
CA GLN A 302 6.54 -26.66 17.02
C GLN A 302 7.07 -25.32 16.49
N ASP A 303 7.98 -25.38 15.51
CA ASP A 303 8.51 -24.17 14.87
C ASP A 303 7.41 -23.31 14.23
N SER A 304 6.37 -23.97 13.71
CA SER A 304 5.21 -23.36 13.08
C SER A 304 4.37 -22.49 14.03
N VAL A 305 4.46 -22.75 15.34
CA VAL A 305 3.86 -21.94 16.41
C VAL A 305 4.81 -20.82 16.80
N ARG A 306 6.08 -21.16 17.11
CA ARG A 306 7.10 -20.18 17.53
C ARG A 306 7.26 -19.05 16.53
N LEU A 307 7.28 -19.35 15.23
CA LEU A 307 7.48 -18.35 14.16
C LEU A 307 6.37 -17.28 14.11
N LEU A 308 5.16 -17.59 14.62
CA LEU A 308 4.06 -16.63 14.72
C LEU A 308 4.09 -15.90 16.06
N ALA A 309 4.43 -16.61 17.13
CA ALA A 309 4.50 -16.05 18.48
C ALA A 309 5.58 -14.95 18.60
N VAL A 310 6.79 -15.18 18.06
CA VAL A 310 7.89 -14.19 18.15
C VAL A 310 7.54 -12.85 17.49
N CYS A 311 6.72 -12.85 16.44
CA CYS A 311 6.26 -11.61 15.78
C CYS A 311 5.33 -10.78 16.68
N CYS A 312 4.66 -11.41 17.65
CA CYS A 312 3.74 -10.72 18.57
C CYS A 312 4.48 -9.85 19.61
N ALA A 313 5.81 -9.96 19.71
CA ALA A 313 6.62 -9.19 20.65
C ALA A 313 6.43 -7.65 20.49
N GLY A 314 6.15 -7.18 19.27
CA GLY A 314 5.79 -5.79 19.00
C GLY A 314 4.51 -5.37 19.73
N SER A 315 3.42 -6.11 19.51
CA SER A 315 2.13 -5.88 20.17
C SER A 315 2.20 -6.07 21.69
N VAL A 316 2.96 -7.05 22.18
CA VAL A 316 3.23 -7.22 23.62
C VAL A 316 3.92 -6.00 24.21
N GLY A 317 4.97 -5.49 23.56
CA GLY A 317 5.64 -4.29 24.04
C GLY A 317 4.74 -3.05 24.04
N CYS A 318 3.89 -2.90 23.03
CA CYS A 318 2.87 -1.84 22.99
C CYS A 318 1.82 -2.00 24.09
N GLY A 319 1.32 -3.22 24.33
CA GLY A 319 0.37 -3.53 25.40
C GLY A 319 0.94 -3.36 26.82
N LEU A 320 2.26 -3.34 26.96
CA LEU A 320 2.98 -2.99 28.19
C LEU A 320 3.30 -1.49 28.29
N ALA A 321 2.60 -0.65 27.53
CA ALA A 321 2.75 0.79 27.44
C ALA A 321 4.10 1.27 26.89
N ARG A 322 4.84 0.38 26.21
CA ARG A 322 6.23 0.62 25.75
C ARG A 322 7.12 1.14 26.89
N GLU A 323 6.94 0.61 28.11
CA GLU A 323 7.72 1.02 29.27
C GLU A 323 9.10 0.34 29.23
N PRO A 324 10.22 1.08 29.06
CA PRO A 324 11.54 0.50 28.79
C PRO A 324 12.04 -0.56 29.78
N GLY A 325 11.68 -0.41 31.05
CA GLY A 325 12.04 -1.36 32.10
C GLY A 325 11.32 -2.68 31.89
N VAL A 326 10.00 -2.63 32.01
CA VAL A 326 9.06 -3.77 31.99
C VAL A 326 9.06 -4.46 30.63
N THR A 327 8.92 -3.68 29.55
CA THR A 327 8.83 -4.25 28.21
C THR A 327 10.10 -5.01 27.83
N ALA A 328 11.28 -4.48 28.18
CA ALA A 328 12.53 -5.16 27.88
C ALA A 328 12.72 -6.48 28.66
N GLU A 329 12.27 -6.54 29.92
CA GLU A 329 12.33 -7.76 30.73
C GLU A 329 11.48 -8.89 30.13
N VAL A 330 10.37 -8.55 29.49
CA VAL A 330 9.48 -9.52 28.82
C VAL A 330 9.95 -9.86 27.41
N VAL A 331 10.29 -8.85 26.61
CA VAL A 331 10.50 -8.99 25.16
C VAL A 331 11.91 -9.46 24.81
N LEU A 332 12.95 -8.93 25.46
CA LEU A 332 14.33 -9.24 25.07
C LEU A 332 14.72 -10.72 25.21
N PRO A 333 14.27 -11.47 26.24
CA PRO A 333 14.54 -12.90 26.31
C PRO A 333 13.98 -13.67 25.10
N VAL A 334 12.78 -13.32 24.66
CA VAL A 334 12.14 -13.92 23.46
C VAL A 334 12.88 -13.52 22.19
N VAL A 335 13.29 -12.26 22.05
CA VAL A 335 14.09 -11.81 20.91
C VAL A 335 15.43 -12.53 20.86
N ARG A 336 16.13 -12.66 21.99
CA ARG A 336 17.40 -13.38 22.08
C ARG A 336 17.24 -14.84 21.67
N GLY A 337 16.23 -15.53 22.20
CA GLY A 337 15.92 -16.92 21.85
C GLY A 337 15.54 -17.06 20.37
N GLY A 338 14.69 -16.18 19.87
CA GLY A 338 14.24 -16.19 18.47
C GLY A 338 15.35 -15.87 17.47
N CYS A 339 16.33 -15.02 17.81
CA CYS A 339 17.53 -14.78 16.99
C CYS A 339 18.46 -16.00 16.92
N ALA A 340 18.44 -16.85 17.96
CA ALA A 340 19.25 -18.07 18.05
C ALA A 340 18.45 -19.35 17.76
N ASP A 341 17.20 -19.23 17.28
CA ASP A 341 16.33 -20.39 17.06
C ASP A 341 16.92 -21.30 15.97
N LEU A 342 16.82 -22.61 16.17
CA LEU A 342 17.31 -23.61 15.22
C LEU A 342 16.58 -23.50 13.87
N SER A 343 15.28 -23.18 13.87
CA SER A 343 14.49 -22.99 12.67
C SER A 343 14.74 -21.61 12.08
N TRP A 344 15.33 -21.56 10.89
CA TRP A 344 15.52 -20.31 10.15
C TRP A 344 14.22 -19.58 9.86
N ARG A 345 13.08 -20.30 9.82
CA ARG A 345 11.76 -19.71 9.60
C ARG A 345 11.34 -18.81 10.78
N VAL A 346 11.72 -19.19 12.00
CA VAL A 346 11.52 -18.37 13.21
C VAL A 346 12.41 -17.13 13.14
N ARG A 347 13.71 -17.31 12.84
CA ARG A 347 14.68 -16.20 12.71
C ARG A 347 14.27 -15.21 11.61
N HIS A 348 13.83 -15.71 10.45
CA HIS A 348 13.32 -14.91 9.34
C HIS A 348 12.05 -14.14 9.72
N LYS A 349 11.10 -14.76 10.43
CA LYS A 349 9.88 -14.09 10.90
C LYS A 349 10.18 -13.02 11.93
N LEU A 350 11.11 -13.28 12.85
CA LEU A 350 11.60 -12.29 13.79
C LEU A 350 12.29 -11.12 13.07
N ALA A 351 13.16 -11.41 12.09
CA ALA A 351 13.85 -10.40 11.29
C ALA A 351 12.87 -9.45 10.59
N LYS A 352 11.79 -9.97 9.99
CA LYS A 352 10.74 -9.14 9.37
C LYS A 352 10.06 -8.18 10.35
N ALA A 353 9.85 -8.60 11.59
CA ALA A 353 9.18 -7.79 12.61
C ALA A 353 10.16 -6.94 13.45
N PHE A 354 11.46 -7.00 13.18
CA PHE A 354 12.49 -6.58 14.14
C PHE A 354 12.43 -5.09 14.49
N SER A 355 12.16 -4.21 13.52
CA SER A 355 12.05 -2.77 13.77
C SER A 355 10.80 -2.41 14.59
N ILE A 356 9.67 -3.08 14.34
CA ILE A 356 8.44 -2.93 15.15
C ILE A 356 8.72 -3.35 16.60
N ILE A 357 9.38 -4.50 16.79
CA ILE A 357 9.76 -5.02 18.11
C ILE A 357 10.70 -4.05 18.83
N THR A 358 11.74 -3.56 18.13
CA THR A 358 12.67 -2.57 18.68
C THR A 358 11.91 -1.31 19.13
N GLY A 359 10.89 -0.89 18.38
CA GLY A 359 10.13 0.33 18.68
C GLY A 359 9.17 0.17 19.83
N SER A 360 8.64 -1.04 20.01
CA SER A 360 7.77 -1.37 21.14
C SER A 360 8.52 -1.37 22.47
N LEU A 361 9.85 -1.52 22.48
CA LEU A 361 10.69 -1.43 23.68
C LEU A 361 10.68 -0.03 24.32
N GLY A 362 10.32 1.01 23.56
CA GLY A 362 10.20 2.39 24.08
C GLY A 362 11.52 3.01 24.52
N PHE A 363 12.67 2.49 24.07
CA PHE A 363 13.98 3.01 24.45
C PHE A 363 14.18 4.45 23.94
N VAL A 364 14.22 5.40 24.87
CA VAL A 364 14.46 6.82 24.58
C VAL A 364 15.61 7.33 25.45
N GLY A 365 16.54 8.04 24.83
CA GLY A 365 17.63 8.73 25.52
C GLY A 365 18.73 7.80 26.09
N PRO A 366 19.73 8.37 26.77
CA PRO A 366 20.96 7.67 27.12
C PRO A 366 20.80 6.63 28.25
N LYS A 367 19.70 6.66 29.00
CA LYS A 367 19.47 5.73 30.13
C LYS A 367 19.38 4.27 29.68
N GLN A 368 18.98 4.03 28.43
CA GLN A 368 18.78 2.69 27.88
C GLN A 368 19.90 2.27 26.91
N SER A 369 21.00 3.02 26.81
CA SER A 369 22.03 2.78 25.80
C SER A 369 22.65 1.39 25.84
N SER A 370 22.78 0.77 27.02
CA SER A 370 23.28 -0.62 27.13
C SER A 370 22.30 -1.62 26.51
N ARG A 371 21.00 -1.49 26.81
CA ARG A 371 19.96 -2.37 26.25
C ARG A 371 19.74 -2.11 24.76
N GLN A 372 19.85 -0.86 24.31
CA GLN A 372 19.86 -0.52 22.88
C GLN A 372 21.03 -1.19 22.16
N ALA A 373 22.24 -1.13 22.72
CA ALA A 373 23.40 -1.80 22.13
C ALA A 373 23.21 -3.32 22.04
N GLU A 374 22.59 -3.95 23.05
CA GLU A 374 22.22 -5.37 23.03
C GLU A 374 21.25 -5.70 21.88
N VAL A 375 20.21 -4.90 21.68
CA VAL A 375 19.27 -5.09 20.56
C VAL A 375 19.98 -4.99 19.20
N PHE A 376 20.90 -4.03 19.06
CA PHE A 376 21.70 -3.91 17.84
C PHE A 376 22.67 -5.09 17.62
N GLN A 377 23.15 -5.74 18.68
CA GLN A 377 23.92 -6.97 18.56
C GLN A 377 23.06 -8.13 18.05
N PHE A 378 21.81 -8.26 18.52
CA PHE A 378 20.88 -9.26 17.99
C PHE A 378 20.56 -9.01 16.52
N PHE A 379 20.33 -7.74 16.15
CA PHE A 379 20.09 -7.36 14.75
C PHE A 379 21.29 -7.65 13.85
N ALA A 380 22.50 -7.30 14.31
CA ALA A 380 23.76 -7.62 13.64
C ALA A 380 23.93 -9.13 13.40
N GLY A 381 23.51 -9.97 14.35
CA GLY A 381 23.49 -11.41 14.18
C GLY A 381 22.57 -11.89 13.05
N LEU A 382 21.36 -11.33 12.95
CA LEU A 382 20.41 -11.64 11.86
C LEU A 382 20.91 -11.18 10.48
N LEU A 383 21.62 -10.05 10.42
CA LEU A 383 22.27 -9.58 9.20
C LEU A 383 23.41 -10.51 8.74
N GLN A 384 23.99 -11.30 9.64
CA GLN A 384 25.04 -12.27 9.36
C GLN A 384 24.54 -13.72 9.41
N ASP A 385 23.23 -13.93 9.33
CA ASP A 385 22.65 -15.27 9.40
C ASP A 385 23.19 -16.17 8.28
N ASN A 386 23.28 -17.47 8.53
CA ASN A 386 23.71 -18.44 7.51
C ASN A 386 22.70 -18.52 6.35
N GLU A 387 21.41 -18.35 6.63
CA GLU A 387 20.35 -18.43 5.63
C GLU A 387 20.10 -17.07 4.94
N ALA A 388 20.13 -17.07 3.61
CA ALA A 388 20.02 -15.85 2.83
C ALA A 388 18.65 -15.17 2.99
N GLU A 389 17.56 -15.93 3.13
CA GLU A 389 16.23 -15.37 3.38
C GLU A 389 16.17 -14.60 4.71
N VAL A 390 16.91 -15.05 5.73
CA VAL A 390 16.97 -14.35 7.03
C VAL A 390 17.75 -13.04 6.87
N ARG A 391 18.91 -13.07 6.20
CA ARG A 391 19.70 -11.86 5.92
C ARG A 391 18.89 -10.86 5.10
N ALA A 392 18.23 -11.33 4.04
CA ALA A 392 17.35 -10.52 3.19
C ALA A 392 16.24 -9.83 3.98
N ALA A 393 15.56 -10.54 4.89
CA ALA A 393 14.54 -9.97 5.76
C ALA A 393 15.11 -8.97 6.79
N ALA A 394 16.30 -9.23 7.33
CA ALA A 394 16.95 -8.31 8.26
C ALA A 394 17.38 -7.01 7.56
N VAL A 395 17.91 -7.10 6.35
CA VAL A 395 18.36 -5.94 5.55
C VAL A 395 17.25 -4.92 5.34
N GLU A 396 16.01 -5.34 5.07
CA GLU A 396 14.84 -4.45 4.90
C GLU A 396 14.56 -3.54 6.11
N ASN A 397 15.11 -3.88 7.28
CA ASN A 397 14.92 -3.13 8.51
C ASN A 397 16.06 -2.15 8.82
N ILE A 398 17.16 -2.14 8.05
CA ILE A 398 18.36 -1.33 8.35
C ILE A 398 18.03 0.16 8.48
N ALA A 399 17.25 0.75 7.56
CA ALA A 399 16.92 2.17 7.61
C ALA A 399 16.10 2.55 8.86
N ARG A 400 15.13 1.71 9.25
CA ARG A 400 14.35 1.91 10.47
C ARG A 400 15.20 1.73 11.72
N MET A 401 16.08 0.73 11.73
CA MET A 401 17.02 0.53 12.83
C MET A 401 17.98 1.73 12.96
N ALA A 402 18.47 2.27 11.85
CA ALA A 402 19.27 3.50 11.83
C ALA A 402 18.49 4.65 12.47
N GLN A 403 17.24 4.88 12.06
CA GLN A 403 16.37 5.92 12.64
C GLN A 403 16.21 5.78 14.16
N MET A 404 16.15 4.57 14.68
CA MET A 404 15.85 4.31 16.08
C MET A 404 17.09 4.32 16.98
N GLY A 405 18.25 3.91 16.47
CA GLY A 405 19.51 3.91 17.24
C GLY A 405 20.42 5.10 16.97
N GLY A 406 20.15 5.84 15.90
CA GLY A 406 20.97 6.94 15.40
C GLY A 406 22.35 6.51 14.88
N ALA A 407 23.10 7.50 14.39
CA ALA A 407 24.42 7.33 13.77
C ALA A 407 25.40 6.48 14.61
N LYS A 408 25.46 6.67 15.94
CA LYS A 408 26.44 5.98 16.79
C LYS A 408 26.25 4.47 16.83
N LEU A 409 25.01 4.00 17.00
CA LEU A 409 24.72 2.57 17.05
C LEU A 409 24.79 1.96 15.64
N PHE A 410 24.35 2.70 14.63
CA PHE A 410 24.48 2.31 13.23
C PHE A 410 25.95 2.07 12.83
N GLN A 411 26.83 3.05 13.05
CA GLN A 411 28.26 2.93 12.73
C GLN A 411 28.95 1.82 13.53
N LYS A 412 28.57 1.62 14.78
CA LYS A 412 29.21 0.60 15.63
C LYS A 412 28.81 -0.83 15.25
N HIS A 413 27.55 -1.05 14.89
CA HIS A 413 26.99 -2.41 14.77
C HIS A 413 26.58 -2.81 13.36
N ILE A 414 26.20 -1.86 12.50
CA ILE A 414 25.66 -2.16 11.16
C ILE A 414 26.72 -1.90 10.09
N VAL A 415 27.40 -0.74 10.10
CA VAL A 415 28.42 -0.37 9.09
C VAL A 415 29.47 -1.47 8.85
N PRO A 416 30.04 -2.13 9.88
CA PRO A 416 31.05 -3.17 9.67
C PRO A 416 30.56 -4.40 8.88
N ILE A 417 29.24 -4.57 8.76
CA ILE A 417 28.58 -5.72 8.12
C ILE A 417 28.22 -5.40 6.67
N LEU A 418 28.01 -4.11 6.34
CA LEU A 418 27.52 -3.69 5.03
C LEU A 418 28.38 -4.19 3.85
N PRO A 419 29.72 -4.19 3.91
CA PRO A 419 30.53 -4.72 2.80
C PRO A 419 30.25 -6.20 2.52
N ALA A 420 30.12 -7.03 3.54
CA ALA A 420 29.84 -8.46 3.37
C ALA A 420 28.45 -8.73 2.77
N LEU A 421 27.46 -7.90 3.12
CA LEU A 421 26.12 -7.94 2.53
C LEU A 421 26.08 -7.41 1.10
N ALA A 422 26.93 -6.43 0.78
CA ALA A 422 27.05 -5.90 -0.59
C ALA A 422 27.71 -6.91 -1.54
N ASP A 423 28.63 -7.74 -1.02
CA ASP A 423 29.28 -8.83 -1.75
C ASP A 423 28.58 -10.20 -1.55
N ASP A 424 27.34 -10.21 -1.06
CA ASP A 424 26.61 -11.45 -0.75
C ASP A 424 26.43 -12.31 -2.02
N LEU A 425 26.57 -13.63 -1.89
CA LEU A 425 26.39 -14.57 -3.00
C LEU A 425 24.95 -14.59 -3.53
N VAL A 426 23.96 -14.22 -2.71
CA VAL A 426 22.55 -14.20 -3.07
C VAL A 426 22.14 -12.81 -3.52
N MET A 427 21.76 -12.70 -4.79
CA MET A 427 21.30 -11.45 -5.42
C MET A 427 20.19 -10.76 -4.62
N GLU A 428 19.23 -11.50 -4.05
CA GLU A 428 18.13 -10.90 -3.28
C GLU A 428 18.63 -10.10 -2.06
N VAL A 429 19.71 -10.54 -1.40
CA VAL A 429 20.33 -9.81 -0.28
C VAL A 429 20.96 -8.51 -0.79
N ARG A 430 21.76 -8.59 -1.86
CA ARG A 430 22.40 -7.41 -2.49
C ARG A 430 21.37 -6.39 -2.96
N SER A 431 20.30 -6.87 -3.61
CA SER A 431 19.19 -6.06 -4.12
C SER A 431 18.47 -5.30 -3.01
N LYS A 432 18.10 -5.98 -1.93
CA LYS A 432 17.47 -5.35 -0.75
C LYS A 432 18.39 -4.40 -0.03
N LEU A 433 19.70 -4.67 -0.01
CA LEU A 433 20.67 -3.76 0.60
C LEU A 433 20.79 -2.49 -0.22
N ALA A 434 20.93 -2.61 -1.55
CA ALA A 434 20.95 -1.46 -2.45
C ALA A 434 19.71 -0.58 -2.25
N GLN A 435 18.52 -1.19 -2.19
CA GLN A 435 17.29 -0.47 -1.89
C GLN A 435 17.33 0.24 -0.54
N THR A 436 17.77 -0.47 0.51
CA THR A 436 17.70 0.01 1.89
C THR A 436 18.74 1.10 2.18
N LEU A 437 19.92 1.06 1.57
CA LEU A 437 20.88 2.17 1.66
C LEU A 437 20.29 3.46 1.07
N MET A 438 19.53 3.36 -0.03
CA MET A 438 18.84 4.52 -0.58
C MET A 438 17.69 5.00 0.31
N ASP A 439 17.04 4.09 1.05
CA ASP A 439 16.01 4.44 2.03
C ASP A 439 16.60 5.04 3.33
N CYS A 440 17.84 4.68 3.69
CA CYS A 440 18.62 5.38 4.73
C CYS A 440 18.90 6.86 4.39
N CYS A 441 18.87 7.22 3.10
CA CYS A 441 19.04 8.58 2.60
C CYS A 441 17.71 9.30 2.34
N ASP A 442 16.56 8.70 2.67
CA ASP A 442 15.25 9.33 2.56
C ASP A 442 14.84 9.94 3.90
N PRO A 443 14.76 11.27 4.04
CA PRO A 443 14.39 11.92 5.30
C PRO A 443 13.00 11.52 5.82
N ALA A 444 12.11 10.99 4.98
CA ALA A 444 10.81 10.48 5.42
C ALA A 444 10.93 9.14 6.18
N ILE A 445 12.04 8.43 6.03
CA ILE A 445 12.31 7.12 6.64
C ILE A 445 13.40 7.23 7.70
N CYS A 446 14.50 7.91 7.39
CA CYS A 446 15.67 8.04 8.24
C CYS A 446 16.28 9.45 8.13
N ASP A 447 16.27 10.20 9.25
CA ASP A 447 16.83 11.56 9.36
C ASP A 447 18.02 11.64 10.33
N THR A 448 18.46 10.50 10.86
CA THR A 448 19.50 10.43 11.91
C THR A 448 20.92 10.19 11.39
N LEU A 449 21.09 9.87 10.11
CA LEU A 449 22.39 9.63 9.48
C LEU A 449 22.90 10.90 8.80
N THR A 450 24.22 11.11 8.85
CA THR A 450 24.86 12.31 8.31
C THR A 450 25.39 12.07 6.89
N ASP A 451 25.59 13.16 6.15
CA ASP A 451 26.25 13.12 4.84
C ASP A 451 27.66 12.50 4.92
N ASP A 452 28.37 12.66 6.04
CA ASP A 452 29.69 12.04 6.26
C ASP A 452 29.60 10.51 6.23
N ILE A 453 28.57 9.92 6.85
CA ILE A 453 28.33 8.46 6.79
C ILE A 453 28.05 8.04 5.34
N VAL A 454 27.26 8.81 4.60
CA VAL A 454 26.97 8.50 3.20
C VAL A 454 28.25 8.53 2.35
N LEU A 455 29.12 9.52 2.60
CA LEU A 455 30.37 9.70 1.85
C LEU A 455 31.46 8.69 2.23
N GLU A 456 31.58 8.33 3.51
CA GLU A 456 32.61 7.43 4.01
C GLU A 456 32.20 5.96 3.89
N ASP A 457 30.96 5.63 4.30
CA ASP A 457 30.51 4.25 4.44
C ASP A 457 29.67 3.77 3.24
N PHE A 458 28.76 4.61 2.71
CA PHE A 458 27.85 4.15 1.64
C PHE A 458 28.46 4.26 0.26
N LYS A 459 29.23 5.31 -0.01
CA LYS A 459 29.82 5.57 -1.32
C LYS A 459 30.54 4.34 -1.92
N PRO A 460 31.42 3.61 -1.21
CA PRO A 460 32.07 2.42 -1.77
C PRO A 460 31.06 1.32 -2.15
N LEU A 461 29.98 1.18 -1.37
CA LEU A 461 28.94 0.19 -1.63
C LEU A 461 28.09 0.57 -2.84
N LEU A 462 27.77 1.86 -2.99
CA LEU A 462 27.08 2.38 -4.19
C LEU A 462 27.91 2.13 -5.45
N GLU A 463 29.24 2.33 -5.37
CA GLU A 463 30.17 2.02 -6.46
C GLU A 463 30.13 0.53 -6.82
N ASN A 464 30.09 -0.37 -5.82
CA ASN A 464 29.96 -1.81 -6.04
C ASN A 464 28.61 -2.17 -6.68
N PHE A 465 27.48 -1.68 -6.16
CA PHE A 465 26.15 -2.00 -6.67
C PHE A 465 25.89 -1.53 -8.10
N LEU A 466 26.44 -0.36 -8.48
CA LEU A 466 26.36 0.12 -9.86
C LEU A 466 27.15 -0.75 -10.85
N ASN A 467 28.12 -1.51 -10.35
CA ASN A 467 28.91 -2.48 -11.12
C ASN A 467 28.45 -3.93 -10.92
N ASP A 468 27.31 -4.17 -10.25
CA ASP A 468 26.77 -5.52 -10.04
C ASP A 468 26.45 -6.20 -11.38
N GLU A 469 26.56 -7.51 -11.43
CA GLU A 469 26.24 -8.31 -12.63
C GLU A 469 24.75 -8.27 -12.97
N PHE A 470 23.87 -8.06 -11.98
CA PHE A 470 22.43 -8.02 -12.17
C PHE A 470 21.92 -6.58 -12.25
N ALA A 471 21.24 -6.29 -13.37
CA ALA A 471 20.62 -4.98 -13.59
C ALA A 471 19.56 -4.62 -12.53
N GLU A 472 18.94 -5.59 -11.86
CA GLU A 472 17.98 -5.33 -10.78
C GLU A 472 18.62 -4.59 -9.60
N VAL A 473 19.81 -5.01 -9.18
CA VAL A 473 20.58 -4.38 -8.10
C VAL A 473 20.99 -2.96 -8.50
N GLN A 474 21.50 -2.80 -9.72
CA GLN A 474 21.85 -1.50 -10.31
C GLN A 474 20.67 -0.52 -10.30
N LEU A 475 19.47 -0.99 -10.67
CA LEU A 475 18.26 -0.17 -10.77
C LEU A 475 17.80 0.38 -9.42
N HIS A 476 17.96 -0.37 -8.32
CA HIS A 476 17.62 0.13 -6.98
C HIS A 476 18.41 1.37 -6.59
N ILE A 477 19.68 1.44 -6.99
CA ILE A 477 20.50 2.64 -6.80
C ILE A 477 20.09 3.74 -7.78
N LEU A 478 20.11 3.45 -9.08
CA LEU A 478 19.90 4.46 -10.13
C LEU A 478 18.58 5.21 -9.99
N THR A 479 17.50 4.50 -9.64
CA THR A 479 16.16 5.10 -9.55
C THR A 479 15.99 6.04 -8.36
N LYS A 480 16.84 5.93 -7.34
CA LYS A 480 16.74 6.71 -6.09
C LYS A 480 17.93 7.63 -5.84
N LEU A 481 19.00 7.56 -6.65
CA LEU A 481 20.26 8.28 -6.40
C LEU A 481 20.10 9.81 -6.36
N SER A 482 19.05 10.35 -6.97
CA SER A 482 18.70 11.77 -6.85
C SER A 482 18.47 12.24 -5.41
N ARG A 483 18.14 11.33 -4.47
CA ARG A 483 18.04 11.62 -3.03
C ARG A 483 19.32 12.17 -2.41
N VAL A 484 20.47 11.84 -3.00
CA VAL A 484 21.81 12.29 -2.56
C VAL A 484 22.49 13.14 -3.63
N SER A 485 21.71 13.84 -4.47
CA SER A 485 22.26 14.64 -5.58
C SER A 485 23.29 15.66 -5.11
N HIS A 486 23.10 16.28 -3.94
CA HIS A 486 24.03 17.24 -3.34
C HIS A 486 25.41 16.65 -3.01
N LEU A 487 25.53 15.31 -2.92
CA LEU A 487 26.77 14.60 -2.62
C LEU A 487 27.47 14.04 -3.86
N LEU A 488 26.79 13.95 -5.01
CA LEU A 488 27.37 13.39 -6.25
C LEU A 488 28.59 14.18 -6.76
N GLY A 489 28.70 15.44 -6.34
CA GLY A 489 29.90 16.28 -6.51
C GLY A 489 31.19 15.64 -5.98
N LYS A 490 31.08 14.75 -4.98
CA LYS A 490 32.19 14.10 -4.27
C LYS A 490 32.34 12.60 -4.60
N MET A 491 31.59 12.09 -5.57
CA MET A 491 31.53 10.67 -5.92
C MET A 491 31.97 10.39 -7.37
N ASP A 492 33.26 10.59 -7.68
CA ASP A 492 33.77 10.50 -9.07
C ASP A 492 33.55 9.12 -9.74
N VAL A 493 33.74 8.03 -9.00
CA VAL A 493 33.56 6.66 -9.53
C VAL A 493 32.08 6.39 -9.80
N VAL A 494 31.18 6.75 -8.88
CA VAL A 494 29.73 6.67 -9.08
C VAL A 494 29.30 7.39 -10.36
N VAL A 495 29.75 8.63 -10.54
CA VAL A 495 29.45 9.41 -11.76
C VAL A 495 30.00 8.73 -13.01
N SER A 496 31.22 8.20 -12.94
CA SER A 496 31.83 7.47 -14.06
C SER A 496 31.05 6.21 -14.43
N SER A 497 30.59 5.44 -13.44
CA SER A 497 29.74 4.26 -13.64
C SER A 497 28.42 4.63 -14.31
N ILE A 498 27.74 5.68 -13.84
CA ILE A 498 26.49 6.18 -14.45
C ILE A 498 26.69 6.51 -15.95
N LEU A 499 27.81 7.14 -16.30
CA LEU A 499 28.11 7.48 -17.70
C LEU A 499 28.36 6.26 -18.57
N GLN A 500 29.02 5.23 -18.02
CA GLN A 500 29.18 3.96 -18.72
C GLN A 500 27.83 3.26 -18.93
N MET A 501 26.95 3.31 -17.93
CA MET A 501 25.62 2.69 -17.94
C MET A 501 24.64 3.33 -18.92
N ALA A 502 24.90 4.56 -19.41
CA ALA A 502 24.14 5.15 -20.50
C ALA A 502 24.14 4.28 -21.78
N LYS A 503 25.13 3.38 -21.92
CA LYS A 503 25.27 2.44 -23.03
C LYS A 503 24.89 1.00 -22.66
N ALA A 504 24.28 0.78 -21.49
CA ALA A 504 23.91 -0.55 -21.02
C ALA A 504 22.95 -1.26 -21.99
N GLN A 505 23.05 -2.58 -22.10
CA GLN A 505 22.14 -3.38 -22.93
C GLN A 505 20.70 -3.30 -22.39
N ASN A 506 20.54 -3.34 -21.06
CA ASN A 506 19.23 -3.24 -20.42
C ASN A 506 18.68 -1.81 -20.57
N TRP A 507 17.56 -1.68 -21.26
CA TRP A 507 16.94 -0.38 -21.51
C TRP A 507 16.45 0.30 -20.23
N ARG A 508 16.04 -0.44 -19.20
CA ARG A 508 15.62 0.14 -17.91
C ARG A 508 16.77 0.86 -17.23
N VAL A 509 17.99 0.34 -17.36
CA VAL A 509 19.20 0.98 -16.84
C VAL A 509 19.44 2.30 -17.57
N ARG A 510 19.34 2.30 -18.91
CA ARG A 510 19.47 3.53 -19.71
C ARG A 510 18.40 4.56 -19.39
N GLU A 511 17.15 4.12 -19.19
CA GLU A 511 16.05 4.99 -18.74
C GLU A 511 16.40 5.64 -17.40
N ALA A 512 16.79 4.86 -16.39
CA ALA A 512 17.13 5.36 -15.07
C ALA A 512 18.32 6.34 -15.11
N VAL A 513 19.33 6.07 -15.94
CA VAL A 513 20.44 7.02 -16.20
C VAL A 513 19.91 8.32 -16.79
N GLY A 514 19.01 8.27 -17.79
CA GLY A 514 18.42 9.45 -18.41
C GLY A 514 17.72 10.37 -17.41
N ARG A 515 17.02 9.79 -16.43
CA ARG A 515 16.36 10.53 -15.34
C ARG A 515 17.35 11.20 -14.38
N LEU A 516 18.55 10.64 -14.26
CA LEU A 516 19.57 11.09 -13.31
C LEU A 516 20.48 12.19 -13.87
N LEU A 517 20.69 12.25 -15.20
CA LEU A 517 21.60 13.23 -15.83
C LEU A 517 21.35 14.70 -15.41
N PRO A 518 20.11 15.20 -15.31
CA PRO A 518 19.88 16.59 -14.87
C PRO A 518 20.34 16.88 -13.43
N PHE A 519 20.28 15.87 -12.55
CA PHE A 519 20.78 16.00 -11.17
C PHE A 519 22.31 16.01 -11.09
N LEU A 520 22.99 15.38 -12.06
CA LEU A 520 24.45 15.51 -12.18
C LEU A 520 24.87 16.92 -12.60
N ALA A 521 24.08 17.60 -13.44
CA ALA A 521 24.29 19.00 -13.76
C ALA A 521 24.21 19.88 -12.51
N GLU A 522 23.26 19.60 -11.61
CA GLU A 522 23.11 20.31 -10.33
C GLU A 522 24.34 20.10 -9.43
N ALA A 523 24.81 18.85 -9.35
CA ALA A 523 25.91 18.48 -8.47
C ALA A 523 27.29 18.94 -8.95
N ARG A 524 27.53 18.97 -10.27
CA ARG A 524 28.85 19.22 -10.89
C ARG A 524 28.92 20.51 -11.70
N GLY A 525 27.80 21.19 -11.87
CA GLY A 525 27.68 22.38 -12.69
C GLY A 525 27.37 22.11 -14.16
N VAL A 526 26.92 23.16 -14.83
CA VAL A 526 26.42 23.12 -16.21
C VAL A 526 27.55 22.89 -17.23
N THR A 527 28.76 23.37 -16.95
CA THR A 527 29.95 23.11 -17.80
C THR A 527 30.28 21.63 -17.85
N PHE A 528 30.21 20.94 -16.71
CA PHE A 528 30.38 19.48 -16.66
C PHE A 528 29.33 18.76 -17.50
N PHE A 529 28.08 19.26 -17.51
CA PHE A 529 27.05 18.72 -18.38
C PHE A 529 27.42 18.88 -19.85
N GLN A 530 27.84 20.08 -20.26
CA GLN A 530 28.25 20.36 -21.64
C GLN A 530 29.40 19.45 -22.09
N ASP A 531 30.44 19.31 -21.26
CA ASP A 531 31.67 18.60 -21.62
C ASP A 531 31.52 17.07 -21.58
N HIS A 532 30.67 16.54 -20.70
CA HIS A 532 30.61 15.11 -20.41
C HIS A 532 29.23 14.45 -20.52
N LEU A 533 28.15 15.20 -20.31
CA LEU A 533 26.78 14.65 -20.22
C LEU A 533 25.94 14.90 -21.47
N LEU A 534 26.30 15.89 -22.30
CA LEU A 534 25.54 16.28 -23.48
C LEU A 534 25.46 15.15 -24.52
N ASP A 535 26.57 14.49 -24.85
CA ASP A 535 26.56 13.35 -25.78
C ASP A 535 25.73 12.16 -25.25
N PRO A 536 25.89 11.71 -23.99
CA PRO A 536 24.98 10.73 -23.38
C PRO A 536 23.50 11.15 -23.42
N TRP A 537 23.19 12.41 -23.11
CA TRP A 537 21.84 12.96 -23.13
C TRP A 537 21.20 12.86 -24.53
N LEU A 538 21.92 13.28 -25.58
CA LEU A 538 21.44 13.21 -26.97
C LEU A 538 21.28 11.75 -27.45
N LYS A 539 22.12 10.83 -26.98
CA LYS A 539 21.99 9.39 -27.25
C LYS A 539 20.73 8.79 -26.63
N ILE A 540 20.44 9.12 -25.37
CA ILE A 540 19.22 8.67 -24.68
C ILE A 540 17.98 9.26 -25.36
N MET A 541 18.03 10.53 -25.79
CA MET A 541 16.95 11.18 -26.53
C MET A 541 16.67 10.50 -27.89
N SER A 542 17.69 9.87 -28.48
CA SER A 542 17.61 9.11 -29.73
C SER A 542 17.42 7.60 -29.54
N ASP A 543 17.17 7.13 -28.32
CA ASP A 543 17.06 5.69 -28.02
C ASP A 543 15.91 5.03 -28.80
N GLN A 544 16.05 3.75 -29.12
CA GLN A 544 15.00 2.98 -29.81
C GLN A 544 13.77 2.76 -28.93
N VAL A 545 13.96 2.66 -27.61
CA VAL A 545 12.89 2.43 -26.63
C VAL A 545 12.23 3.74 -26.24
N ALA A 546 10.89 3.79 -26.29
CA ALA A 546 10.13 5.01 -26.01
C ALA A 546 10.26 5.49 -24.56
N ASP A 547 10.26 4.59 -23.59
CA ASP A 547 10.39 4.93 -22.16
C ASP A 547 11.75 5.57 -21.85
N VAL A 548 12.83 5.08 -22.49
CA VAL A 548 14.17 5.67 -22.39
C VAL A 548 14.19 7.11 -22.91
N ARG A 549 13.54 7.38 -24.05
CA ARG A 549 13.41 8.75 -24.57
C ARG A 549 12.57 9.64 -23.64
N THR A 550 11.50 9.09 -23.06
CA THR A 550 10.64 9.79 -22.10
C THR A 550 11.40 10.23 -20.86
N ALA A 551 12.43 9.49 -20.43
CA ALA A 551 13.31 9.93 -19.34
C ALA A 551 13.95 11.30 -19.57
N CYS A 552 14.39 11.59 -20.80
CA CYS A 552 14.91 12.92 -21.17
C CYS A 552 13.80 13.98 -21.15
N VAL A 553 12.61 13.65 -21.67
CA VAL A 553 11.44 14.56 -21.66
C VAL A 553 11.13 14.99 -20.22
N ASP A 554 11.02 14.03 -19.31
CA ASP A 554 10.68 14.29 -17.91
C ASP A 554 11.76 15.10 -17.18
N GLY A 555 13.02 14.93 -17.59
CA GLY A 555 14.19 15.63 -17.04
C GLY A 555 14.38 17.07 -17.52
N MET A 556 13.73 17.50 -18.61
CA MET A 556 13.92 18.84 -19.20
C MET A 556 13.66 19.97 -18.21
N SER A 557 12.61 19.87 -17.40
CA SER A 557 12.26 20.89 -16.40
C SER A 557 13.34 21.03 -15.33
N LYS A 558 13.91 19.90 -14.87
CA LYS A 558 15.05 19.92 -13.93
C LYS A 558 16.32 20.47 -14.58
N LEU A 559 16.57 20.13 -15.84
CA LEU A 559 17.73 20.68 -16.55
C LEU A 559 17.61 22.20 -16.70
N LEU A 560 16.44 22.70 -17.11
CA LEU A 560 16.15 24.14 -17.20
C LEU A 560 16.37 24.84 -15.86
N SER A 561 15.93 24.23 -14.75
CA SER A 561 16.06 24.85 -13.43
C SER A 561 17.51 24.95 -12.94
N VAL A 562 18.40 24.11 -13.45
CA VAL A 562 19.83 24.13 -13.11
C VAL A 562 20.61 25.02 -14.09
N SER A 563 20.31 24.96 -15.38
CA SER A 563 21.10 25.61 -16.42
C SER A 563 20.62 27.01 -16.82
N GLY A 564 19.33 27.29 -16.60
CA GLY A 564 18.67 28.50 -17.08
C GLY A 564 18.37 28.49 -18.58
N SER A 565 17.46 29.39 -18.98
CA SER A 565 16.94 29.48 -20.36
C SER A 565 18.00 29.77 -21.42
N GLN A 566 18.97 30.65 -21.12
CA GLN A 566 20.00 31.03 -22.07
C GLN A 566 20.89 29.85 -22.47
N TRP A 567 21.25 29.00 -21.51
CA TRP A 567 22.06 27.82 -21.78
C TRP A 567 21.30 26.76 -22.57
N ILE A 568 20.00 26.54 -22.27
CA ILE A 568 19.16 25.65 -23.07
C ILE A 568 19.09 26.10 -24.53
N GLN A 569 18.97 27.41 -24.78
CA GLN A 569 18.97 27.98 -26.13
C GLN A 569 20.29 27.76 -26.86
N SER A 570 21.43 27.94 -26.19
CA SER A 570 22.73 27.85 -26.86
C SER A 570 23.19 26.41 -27.08
N GLU A 571 23.00 25.53 -26.09
CA GLU A 571 23.59 24.19 -26.10
C GLU A 571 22.62 23.08 -26.48
N ILE A 572 21.36 23.14 -26.04
CA ILE A 572 20.40 22.03 -26.27
C ILE A 572 19.62 22.23 -27.57
N LEU A 573 19.12 23.45 -27.78
CA LEU A 573 18.18 23.71 -28.86
C LEU A 573 18.74 23.43 -30.27
N PRO A 574 19.98 23.81 -30.63
CA PRO A 574 20.50 23.56 -31.97
C PRO A 574 20.46 22.07 -32.33
N HIS A 575 20.81 21.20 -31.37
CA HIS A 575 20.76 19.76 -31.54
C HIS A 575 19.33 19.25 -31.72
N TYR A 576 18.36 19.78 -30.95
CA TYR A 576 16.96 19.35 -31.06
C TYR A 576 16.33 19.77 -32.38
N ILE A 577 16.63 21.00 -32.85
CA ILE A 577 16.18 21.47 -34.17
C ILE A 577 16.77 20.60 -35.27
N GLN A 578 18.08 20.34 -35.23
CA GLN A 578 18.74 19.46 -36.19
C GLN A 578 18.09 18.07 -36.20
N MET A 579 17.87 17.47 -35.03
CA MET A 579 17.20 16.18 -34.90
C MET A 579 15.77 16.19 -35.42
N TYR A 580 15.04 17.29 -35.25
CA TYR A 580 13.69 17.42 -35.80
C TYR A 580 13.70 17.49 -37.34
N GLU A 581 14.64 18.26 -37.91
CA GLU A 581 14.70 18.53 -39.35
C GLU A 581 15.28 17.38 -40.15
N GLU A 582 16.34 16.74 -39.65
CA GLU A 582 17.07 15.70 -40.38
C GLU A 582 16.48 14.29 -40.15
N SER A 583 15.69 14.10 -39.10
CA SER A 583 15.18 12.78 -38.76
C SER A 583 14.00 12.34 -39.62
N HIS A 584 14.19 11.19 -40.27
CA HIS A 584 13.14 10.48 -40.98
C HIS A 584 12.13 9.83 -40.02
N SER A 585 12.56 9.55 -38.77
CA SER A 585 11.74 8.92 -37.74
C SER A 585 10.78 9.91 -37.10
N TYR A 586 9.48 9.68 -37.26
CA TYR A 586 8.46 10.51 -36.60
C TYR A 586 8.53 10.39 -35.07
N LEU A 587 9.07 9.29 -34.53
CA LEU A 587 9.25 9.10 -33.09
C LEU A 587 10.29 10.06 -32.51
N ALA A 588 11.38 10.33 -33.24
CA ALA A 588 12.37 11.32 -32.84
C ALA A 588 11.77 12.73 -32.87
N ARG A 589 11.03 13.07 -33.93
CA ARG A 589 10.33 14.36 -34.04
C ARG A 589 9.31 14.57 -32.91
N ILE A 590 8.51 13.55 -32.59
CA ILE A 590 7.59 13.58 -31.43
C ILE A 590 8.35 13.79 -30.12
N THR A 591 9.49 13.11 -29.93
CA THR A 591 10.28 13.22 -28.70
C THR A 591 10.79 14.64 -28.51
N VAL A 592 11.33 15.26 -29.57
CA VAL A 592 11.75 16.66 -29.56
C VAL A 592 10.61 17.60 -29.17
N LEU A 593 9.44 17.46 -29.81
CA LEU A 593 8.27 18.28 -29.48
C LEU A 593 7.81 18.09 -28.03
N ARG A 594 7.85 16.85 -27.51
CA ARG A 594 7.54 16.57 -26.10
C ARG A 594 8.54 17.22 -25.15
N CYS A 595 9.84 17.22 -25.46
CA CYS A 595 10.83 17.92 -24.64
C CYS A 595 10.53 19.43 -24.56
N PHE A 596 10.11 20.06 -25.66
CA PHE A 596 9.71 21.47 -25.64
C PHE A 596 8.42 21.69 -24.85
N ALA A 597 7.43 20.81 -24.99
CA ALA A 597 6.21 20.85 -24.19
C ALA A 597 6.52 20.73 -22.68
N ALA A 598 7.44 19.85 -22.29
CA ALA A 598 7.84 19.65 -20.89
C ALA A 598 8.52 20.88 -20.27
N LEU A 599 9.19 21.73 -21.06
CA LEU A 599 9.72 23.02 -20.59
C LEU A 599 8.60 24.01 -20.23
N ILE A 600 7.41 23.86 -20.81
CA ILE A 600 6.25 24.73 -20.59
C ILE A 600 5.36 24.18 -19.45
N GLU A 601 5.13 22.87 -19.44
CA GLU A 601 4.16 22.19 -18.56
C GLU A 601 4.51 22.27 -17.06
N LYS A 602 5.79 22.07 -16.71
CA LYS A 602 6.27 22.10 -15.32
C LYS A 602 6.77 23.49 -14.92
N TYR A 603 5.95 24.51 -15.15
CA TYR A 603 6.25 25.86 -14.70
C TYR A 603 6.24 25.93 -13.17
N ASP A 604 7.40 26.23 -12.59
CA ASP A 604 7.55 26.38 -11.15
C ASP A 604 7.25 27.84 -10.75
N LYS A 605 6.40 28.02 -9.73
CA LYS A 605 6.15 29.34 -9.11
C LYS A 605 7.41 29.92 -8.45
N HIS A 606 8.50 29.15 -8.35
CA HIS A 606 9.75 29.51 -7.68
C HIS A 606 10.89 30.06 -8.57
N GLY A 607 10.63 30.43 -9.84
CA GLY A 607 11.44 31.45 -10.53
C GLY A 607 12.49 31.00 -11.57
N ASN A 608 12.43 29.77 -12.07
CA ASN A 608 13.23 29.35 -13.24
C ASN A 608 12.38 29.34 -14.51
N ASN A 609 12.18 30.53 -15.07
CA ASN A 609 11.22 30.75 -16.14
C ASN A 609 11.86 30.56 -17.53
N VAL A 610 11.07 30.02 -18.45
CA VAL A 610 11.35 30.05 -19.89
C VAL A 610 11.42 31.53 -20.32
N SER A 611 12.55 31.95 -20.88
CA SER A 611 12.70 33.33 -21.36
C SER A 611 11.81 33.58 -22.58
N THR A 612 11.42 34.84 -22.83
CA THR A 612 10.63 35.21 -24.00
C THR A 612 11.26 34.75 -25.32
N GLU A 613 12.59 34.77 -25.40
CA GLU A 613 13.32 34.33 -26.58
C GLU A 613 13.26 32.80 -26.76
N LEU A 614 13.34 32.04 -25.66
CA LEU A 614 13.23 30.58 -25.70
C LEU A 614 11.79 30.19 -26.05
N MET A 615 10.82 30.92 -25.51
CA MET A 615 9.40 30.72 -25.84
C MET A 615 9.13 30.92 -27.33
N LYS A 616 9.65 31.99 -27.94
CA LYS A 616 9.50 32.22 -29.39
C LYS A 616 10.07 31.08 -30.22
N GLN A 617 11.20 30.53 -29.83
CA GLN A 617 11.84 29.41 -30.52
C GLN A 617 11.04 28.11 -30.34
N ILE A 618 10.51 27.85 -29.13
CA ILE A 618 9.59 26.74 -28.87
C ILE A 618 8.32 26.87 -29.72
N VAL A 619 7.71 28.06 -29.77
CA VAL A 619 6.54 28.32 -30.60
C VAL A 619 6.84 28.06 -32.07
N SER A 620 7.98 28.58 -32.57
CA SER A 620 8.39 28.39 -33.96
C SER A 620 8.47 26.92 -34.37
N ILE A 621 9.10 26.07 -33.55
CA ILE A 621 9.22 24.64 -33.85
C ILE A 621 7.90 23.89 -33.68
N MET A 622 7.05 24.27 -32.71
CA MET A 622 5.69 23.71 -32.58
C MET A 622 4.81 24.06 -33.78
N LEU A 623 4.89 25.29 -34.30
CA LEU A 623 4.20 25.72 -35.53
C LEU A 623 4.73 25.02 -36.79
N LYS A 624 5.98 24.56 -36.79
CA LYS A 624 6.49 23.64 -37.81
C LYS A 624 5.91 22.23 -37.62
N GLY A 625 5.81 21.77 -36.37
CA GLY A 625 5.23 20.50 -35.96
C GLY A 625 3.79 20.27 -36.40
N ILE A 626 2.95 21.29 -36.25
CA ILE A 626 1.53 21.19 -36.64
C ILE A 626 1.33 21.05 -38.16
N LYS A 627 2.36 21.34 -38.96
CA LYS A 627 2.35 21.17 -40.42
C LYS A 627 3.07 19.89 -40.88
N ASP A 628 3.46 19.00 -39.95
CA ASP A 628 4.14 17.75 -40.29
C ASP A 628 3.24 16.80 -41.09
N ARG A 629 3.85 16.04 -42.01
CA ARG A 629 3.16 15.04 -42.82
C ARG A 629 2.52 13.91 -41.98
N VAL A 630 3.05 13.62 -40.80
CA VAL A 630 2.59 12.54 -39.92
C VAL A 630 1.58 13.07 -38.89
N PRO A 631 0.34 12.54 -38.84
CA PRO A 631 -0.68 12.98 -37.88
C PRO A 631 -0.21 12.95 -36.43
N ASN A 632 0.47 11.88 -35.99
CA ASN A 632 0.98 11.78 -34.61
C ASN A 632 1.95 12.92 -34.23
N VAL A 633 2.71 13.48 -35.17
CA VAL A 633 3.58 14.64 -34.93
C VAL A 633 2.72 15.90 -34.77
N ARG A 634 1.74 16.10 -35.67
CA ARG A 634 0.79 17.22 -35.61
C ARG A 634 -0.01 17.23 -34.32
N LEU A 635 -0.46 16.06 -33.87
CA LEU A 635 -1.19 15.87 -32.62
C LEU A 635 -0.37 16.34 -31.40
N VAL A 636 0.90 15.96 -31.34
CA VAL A 636 1.80 16.36 -30.25
C VAL A 636 2.13 17.86 -30.33
N ALA A 637 2.31 18.40 -31.53
CA ALA A 637 2.51 19.83 -31.73
C ALA A 637 1.30 20.65 -31.29
N ALA A 638 0.08 20.23 -31.65
CA ALA A 638 -1.17 20.87 -31.23
C ALA A 638 -1.31 20.88 -29.70
N ARG A 639 -1.01 19.75 -29.03
CA ARG A 639 -0.94 19.69 -27.56
C ARG A 639 0.07 20.67 -26.98
N GLY A 640 1.27 20.71 -27.55
CA GLY A 640 2.32 21.64 -27.14
C GLY A 640 1.90 23.10 -27.26
N LEU A 641 1.25 23.49 -28.37
CA LEU A 641 0.68 24.82 -28.55
C LEU A 641 -0.44 25.12 -27.55
N GLY A 642 -1.28 24.14 -27.22
CA GLY A 642 -2.28 24.28 -26.16
C GLY A 642 -1.65 24.57 -24.79
N LEU A 643 -0.51 23.94 -24.48
CA LEU A 643 0.25 24.24 -23.26
C LEU A 643 0.88 25.64 -23.29
N VAL A 644 1.39 26.09 -24.45
CA VAL A 644 1.88 27.48 -24.61
C VAL A 644 0.77 28.48 -24.29
N SER A 645 -0.44 28.25 -24.79
CA SER A 645 -1.60 29.11 -24.51
C SER A 645 -1.92 29.14 -23.01
N LEU A 646 -2.00 27.96 -22.38
CA LEU A 646 -2.30 27.83 -20.95
C LEU A 646 -1.23 28.43 -20.04
N SER A 647 0.03 28.46 -20.49
CA SER A 647 1.13 28.96 -19.65
C SER A 647 1.07 30.48 -19.45
N GLY A 648 0.39 31.23 -20.32
CA GLY A 648 0.28 32.70 -20.21
C GLY A 648 1.62 33.45 -20.32
N HIS A 649 2.67 32.83 -20.87
CA HIS A 649 4.03 33.39 -20.96
C HIS A 649 4.48 33.69 -22.38
N CYS A 650 3.72 33.23 -23.38
CA CYS A 650 3.87 33.70 -24.74
C CYS A 650 3.30 35.12 -24.84
N ASP A 651 4.03 36.04 -25.46
CA ASP A 651 3.57 37.40 -25.61
C ASP A 651 2.33 37.48 -26.52
N ASP A 652 1.40 38.39 -26.19
CA ASP A 652 0.14 38.56 -26.91
C ASP A 652 0.34 38.80 -28.41
N ILE A 653 1.47 39.41 -28.80
CA ILE A 653 1.80 39.64 -30.21
C ILE A 653 2.06 38.29 -30.88
N THR A 654 2.96 37.47 -30.36
CA THR A 654 3.25 36.13 -30.89
C THR A 654 2.00 35.23 -30.89
N MET A 655 1.20 35.27 -29.82
CA MET A 655 -0.04 34.50 -29.74
C MET A 655 -1.05 34.88 -30.83
N ASN A 656 -1.35 36.18 -30.96
CA ASN A 656 -2.37 36.67 -31.89
C ASN A 656 -1.90 36.73 -33.34
N THR A 657 -0.60 36.88 -33.60
CA THR A 657 -0.06 36.99 -34.97
C THR A 657 0.43 35.67 -35.55
N GLN A 658 0.80 34.69 -34.70
CA GLN A 658 1.38 33.42 -35.17
C GLN A 658 0.58 32.20 -34.73
N VAL A 659 0.30 32.06 -33.42
CA VAL A 659 -0.26 30.82 -32.87
C VAL A 659 -1.74 30.62 -33.24
N VAL A 660 -2.60 31.59 -32.88
CA VAL A 660 -4.05 31.51 -33.11
C VAL A 660 -4.39 31.42 -34.61
N PRO A 661 -3.78 32.21 -35.52
CA PRO A 661 -4.07 32.11 -36.95
C PRO A 661 -3.73 30.74 -37.53
N VAL A 662 -2.57 30.15 -37.17
CA VAL A 662 -2.16 28.84 -37.69
C VAL A 662 -3.05 27.73 -37.14
N LEU A 663 -3.39 27.75 -35.84
CA LEU A 663 -4.33 26.78 -35.27
C LEU A 663 -5.70 26.85 -35.95
N SER A 664 -6.20 28.05 -36.22
CA SER A 664 -7.48 28.28 -36.90
C SER A 664 -7.46 27.81 -38.35
N GLU A 665 -6.37 28.03 -39.07
CA GLU A 665 -6.15 27.51 -40.42
C GLU A 665 -6.11 25.97 -40.41
N CYS A 666 -5.35 25.38 -39.49
CA CYS A 666 -5.23 23.93 -39.33
C CYS A 666 -6.57 23.29 -38.93
N MET A 667 -7.40 23.93 -38.11
CA MET A 667 -8.74 23.43 -37.75
C MET A 667 -9.63 23.17 -38.99
N ASN A 668 -9.52 24.04 -39.99
CA ASN A 668 -10.32 23.96 -41.21
C ASN A 668 -9.77 22.97 -42.23
N THR A 669 -8.46 22.66 -42.15
CA THR A 669 -7.76 21.83 -43.14
C THR A 669 -7.40 20.43 -42.61
N GLU A 670 -7.42 20.22 -41.30
CA GLU A 670 -7.10 18.93 -40.68
C GLU A 670 -8.18 17.88 -40.96
N THR A 671 -7.71 16.72 -41.39
CA THR A 671 -8.54 15.57 -41.77
C THR A 671 -8.53 14.48 -40.71
N ASP A 672 -7.46 14.39 -39.93
CA ASP A 672 -7.32 13.45 -38.84
C ASP A 672 -8.15 13.89 -37.62
N ARG A 673 -9.02 13.00 -37.13
CA ARG A 673 -9.99 13.31 -36.07
C ARG A 673 -9.31 13.66 -34.74
N ASP A 674 -8.23 12.95 -34.39
CA ASP A 674 -7.55 13.15 -33.12
C ASP A 674 -6.73 14.45 -33.15
N CYS A 675 -6.07 14.74 -34.27
CA CYS A 675 -5.40 16.02 -34.49
C CYS A 675 -6.39 17.18 -34.41
N LYS A 676 -7.54 17.07 -35.09
CA LYS A 676 -8.58 18.12 -35.08
C LYS A 676 -9.10 18.40 -33.68
N TYR A 677 -9.36 17.35 -32.89
CA TYR A 677 -9.77 17.48 -31.50
C TYR A 677 -8.71 18.20 -30.64
N GLN A 678 -7.42 17.87 -30.80
CA GLN A 678 -6.36 18.53 -30.04
C GLN A 678 -6.14 19.98 -30.47
N ILE A 679 -6.31 20.31 -31.76
CA ILE A 679 -6.29 21.69 -32.25
C ILE A 679 -7.46 22.49 -31.66
N GLN A 680 -8.64 21.87 -31.54
CA GLN A 680 -9.80 22.49 -30.91
C GLN A 680 -9.50 22.87 -29.47
N LEU A 681 -9.00 21.91 -28.69
CA LEU A 681 -8.64 22.14 -27.29
C LEU A 681 -7.57 23.23 -27.15
N ALA A 682 -6.58 23.25 -28.05
CA ALA A 682 -5.56 24.28 -28.05
C ALA A 682 -6.12 25.69 -28.33
N LEU A 683 -7.13 25.82 -29.20
CA LEU A 683 -7.84 27.08 -29.48
C LEU A 683 -8.72 27.51 -28.31
N GLU A 684 -9.42 26.57 -27.67
CA GLU A 684 -10.23 26.85 -26.48
C GLU A 684 -9.37 27.44 -25.34
N ASN A 685 -8.12 26.99 -25.23
CA ASN A 685 -7.16 27.51 -24.25
C ASN A 685 -6.58 28.91 -24.59
N THR A 686 -6.89 29.48 -25.76
CA THR A 686 -6.43 30.83 -26.17
C THR A 686 -7.43 31.94 -25.87
N VAL A 687 -8.62 31.58 -25.40
CA VAL A 687 -9.71 32.48 -24.98
C VAL A 687 -9.64 32.65 -23.47
#